data_AF-A0A543BLA5-F1
#
_entry.id   AF-A0A543BLA5-F1
#
_cell.length_a   1.000
_cell.length_b   1.000
_cell.length_c   1.000
_cell.angle_alpha   90.00
_cell.angle_beta   90.00
_cell.angle_gamma   90.00
#
_symmetry.space_group_name_H-M   'P 1'
#
loop_
_entity.id
_entity.type
_entity.pdbx_description
1 polymer ?
#
loop_
_entity_poly.entity_id
_entity_poly.type
_entity_poly.pdbx_seq_one_letter_code
_entity_poly.pdbx_strand_id
1 'polypeptide(L)'
;MNATPVSAATANGTVTGWRRLGPEGSSHVVLVHGANGEAAEWLALSERLEDHSVLAIDLPGHGGSHEVRPLSIDVCVQSVQALLTACGIDRAHVVGSSFGGGVALAYAAAHPDRVSTVTTVGTSLGGNRARFEEAAAALRAVGPRAFFNEVIPHVSYRPDAPADLVRQAIERASSNDVETATGILEMAFCTPLDSFASATPHPLLVLGGREDLTCPPEAVASLAEAAGSVPLTMAGLGHLPHLEDADRIASVLTGFWSTPVRPERTIADLESLRRLTQDDRGAQRLCWSARWRDARALFSTLLDEIPGVRHWTDEAGNHHAELPGTSSRTLMIGSHLDSVPDGGNLDGAFGVMAGLEVLRTLAAQGTPPLTVRLTDWADEEGARFGRSLYGSAAFTGALDVDALRRLVDSDGRRSEDVLKENGVDLTRIHLATADLDDVAAYLELHIEQGPVLEKTGQDLAAVTGSLGVQRHRLVLTGTPGHAGGTPMDLRHDPVMVASRALVAARTAALSRNGLITCGVLSATPPTPTAIAAQVTLMLDVRHQDAGELEALWSEISEEFHRISEEEEVECEQTPVWTTPPVRFSSDLVGEASTVASAITGEHDALVSGPLHDACEISAAGVPTVMLFVPSRGGVSHAANEHTDDDLLAGGVRALATLTDRVLRAHQ
;
A
#
# COMPACT_ATOMS: atom_id res chain seq x y z
N MET A 1 -14.24 -29.36 20.37
CA MET A 1 -13.81 -30.75 20.02
C MET A 1 -13.18 -31.43 21.25
N ASN A 2 -13.16 -32.77 21.36
CA ASN A 2 -12.41 -33.44 22.44
C ASN A 2 -10.92 -33.12 22.28
N ALA A 3 -10.29 -32.57 23.31
CA ALA A 3 -8.88 -32.20 23.29
C ALA A 3 -8.00 -33.38 22.86
N THR A 4 -7.13 -33.14 21.87
CA THR A 4 -6.12 -34.09 21.39
C THR A 4 -5.25 -34.58 22.57
N PRO A 5 -4.83 -35.86 22.60
CA PRO A 5 -3.97 -36.36 23.67
C PRO A 5 -2.70 -35.52 23.81
N VAL A 6 -2.26 -35.28 25.05
CA VAL A 6 -0.97 -34.63 25.32
C VAL A 6 0.13 -35.50 24.72
N SER A 7 0.88 -34.93 23.78
CA SER A 7 2.07 -35.53 23.18
C SER A 7 3.31 -35.04 23.92
N ALA A 8 4.41 -35.78 23.80
CA ALA A 8 5.66 -35.45 24.48
C ALA A 8 6.80 -35.28 23.47
N ALA A 9 7.57 -34.21 23.62
CA ALA A 9 8.88 -34.03 22.96
C ALA A 9 9.98 -34.15 24.02
N THR A 10 11.18 -34.61 23.65
CA THR A 10 12.30 -34.74 24.60
C THR A 10 13.56 -34.11 24.06
N ALA A 11 14.17 -33.20 24.83
CA ALA A 11 15.50 -32.66 24.58
C ALA A 11 16.27 -32.49 25.89
N ASN A 12 17.55 -32.88 25.91
CA ASN A 12 18.44 -32.72 27.08
C ASN A 12 17.88 -33.28 28.41
N GLY A 13 17.04 -34.32 28.35
CA GLY A 13 16.39 -34.92 29.53
C GLY A 13 15.09 -34.25 29.97
N THR A 14 14.70 -33.13 29.33
CA THR A 14 13.41 -32.46 29.54
C THR A 14 12.34 -33.12 28.68
N VAL A 15 11.26 -33.57 29.32
CA VAL A 15 10.05 -34.04 28.62
C VAL A 15 9.05 -32.89 28.59
N THR A 16 8.73 -32.42 27.39
CA THR A 16 7.84 -31.29 27.13
C THR A 16 6.49 -31.81 26.64
N GLY A 17 5.44 -31.58 27.42
CA GLY A 17 4.06 -31.79 27.03
C GLY A 17 3.62 -30.76 25.99
N TRP A 18 2.87 -31.18 24.97
CA TRP A 18 2.28 -30.28 23.99
C TRP A 18 1.02 -30.87 23.37
N ARG A 19 0.24 -30.02 22.72
CA ARG A 19 -1.03 -30.37 22.07
C ARG A 19 -1.07 -29.77 20.67
N ARG A 20 -1.56 -30.55 19.71
CA ARG A 20 -2.04 -30.00 18.44
C ARG A 20 -3.48 -29.55 18.64
N LEU A 21 -3.74 -28.27 18.44
CA LEU A 21 -5.04 -27.66 18.66
C LEU A 21 -5.58 -27.17 17.31
N GLY A 22 -6.29 -28.02 16.57
CA GLY A 22 -6.79 -27.69 15.23
C GLY A 22 -6.22 -28.57 14.13
N PRO A 23 -6.68 -28.38 12.87
CA PRO A 23 -6.27 -29.17 11.72
C PRO A 23 -4.82 -28.88 11.30
N GLU A 24 -4.30 -29.67 10.35
CA GLU A 24 -3.09 -29.28 9.64
C GLU A 24 -3.43 -28.14 8.66
N GLY A 25 -2.66 -27.05 8.75
CA GLY A 25 -2.84 -25.83 7.94
C GLY A 25 -1.60 -25.50 7.10
N SER A 26 -1.66 -24.40 6.35
CA SER A 26 -0.64 -23.98 5.40
C SER A 26 0.62 -23.39 6.06
N SER A 27 0.50 -22.88 7.28
CA SER A 27 1.63 -22.41 8.10
C SER A 27 1.52 -22.88 9.55
N HIS A 28 2.64 -22.85 10.27
CA HIS A 28 2.73 -23.38 11.64
C HIS A 28 2.73 -22.26 12.68
N VAL A 29 1.99 -22.46 13.77
CA VAL A 29 1.92 -21.53 14.90
C VAL A 29 2.26 -22.27 16.18
N VAL A 30 3.15 -21.71 16.99
CA VAL A 30 3.43 -22.19 18.35
C VAL A 30 2.88 -21.19 19.36
N LEU A 31 2.00 -21.67 20.23
CA LEU A 31 1.37 -20.91 21.30
C LEU A 31 1.99 -21.26 22.65
N VAL A 32 2.54 -20.25 23.32
CA VAL A 32 3.29 -20.37 24.57
C VAL A 32 2.55 -19.65 25.70
N HIS A 33 2.05 -20.41 26.67
CA HIS A 33 1.25 -19.86 27.76
C HIS A 33 2.10 -19.02 28.75
N GLY A 34 1.42 -18.19 29.56
CA GLY A 34 2.01 -17.39 30.63
C GLY A 34 2.36 -18.17 31.89
N ALA A 35 2.81 -17.46 32.93
CA ALA A 35 3.19 -18.09 34.20
C ALA A 35 1.96 -18.77 34.85
N ASN A 36 2.12 -20.02 35.26
CA ASN A 36 1.05 -20.86 35.83
C ASN A 36 -0.09 -21.21 34.84
N GLY A 37 0.12 -20.99 33.54
CA GLY A 37 -0.82 -21.38 32.49
C GLY A 37 -0.66 -22.84 32.04
N GLU A 38 -1.38 -23.20 30.99
CA GLU A 38 -1.27 -24.50 30.32
C GLU A 38 -1.65 -24.39 28.84
N ALA A 39 -1.25 -25.37 28.03
CA ALA A 39 -1.56 -25.43 26.60
C ALA A 39 -3.07 -25.35 26.30
N ALA A 40 -3.93 -25.82 27.21
CA ALA A 40 -5.37 -25.83 27.03
C ALA A 40 -6.01 -24.42 27.03
N GLU A 41 -5.33 -23.42 27.57
CA GLU A 41 -5.79 -22.02 27.55
C GLU A 41 -5.94 -21.48 26.13
N TRP A 42 -5.19 -22.05 25.18
CA TRP A 42 -5.22 -21.64 23.79
C TRP A 42 -6.35 -22.26 22.97
N LEU A 43 -7.18 -23.13 23.54
CA LEU A 43 -8.18 -23.88 22.79
C LEU A 43 -9.16 -22.95 22.06
N ALA A 44 -9.71 -21.95 22.75
CA ALA A 44 -10.66 -21.01 22.17
C ALA A 44 -10.04 -20.25 20.99
N LEU A 45 -8.82 -19.72 21.16
CA LEU A 45 -8.10 -19.03 20.09
C LEU A 45 -7.81 -19.95 18.91
N SER A 46 -7.34 -21.16 19.18
CA SER A 46 -6.95 -22.13 18.14
C SER A 46 -8.12 -22.54 17.24
N GLU A 47 -9.35 -22.59 17.78
CA GLU A 47 -10.56 -22.87 16.99
C GLU A 47 -10.87 -21.77 15.96
N ARG A 48 -10.23 -20.60 16.04
CA ARG A 48 -10.37 -19.47 15.09
C ARG A 48 -9.17 -19.30 14.16
N LEU A 49 -8.17 -20.18 14.27
CA LEU A 49 -6.96 -20.18 13.45
C LEU A 49 -6.99 -21.38 12.48
N GLU A 50 -8.12 -21.61 11.83
CA GLU A 50 -8.41 -22.85 11.08
C GLU A 50 -7.44 -23.10 9.91
N ASP A 51 -6.86 -22.04 9.34
CA ASP A 51 -5.89 -22.13 8.23
C ASP A 51 -4.46 -22.48 8.69
N HIS A 52 -4.24 -22.59 10.00
CA HIS A 52 -2.92 -22.78 10.59
C HIS A 52 -2.80 -24.11 11.34
N SER A 53 -1.62 -24.73 11.23
CA SER A 53 -1.22 -25.84 12.08
C SER A 53 -0.80 -25.30 13.45
N VAL A 54 -1.72 -25.27 14.41
CA VAL A 54 -1.48 -24.72 15.75
C VAL A 54 -0.98 -25.79 16.74
N LEU A 55 0.14 -25.50 17.38
CA LEU A 55 0.75 -26.27 18.46
C LEU A 55 0.76 -25.43 19.74
N ALA A 56 0.25 -25.96 20.84
CA ALA A 56 0.34 -25.33 22.15
C ALA A 56 1.25 -26.15 23.06
N ILE A 57 2.21 -25.49 23.70
CA ILE A 57 3.23 -26.11 24.55
C ILE A 57 2.87 -25.95 26.02
N ASP A 58 3.10 -26.99 26.84
CA ASP A 58 3.18 -26.87 28.30
C ASP A 58 4.65 -26.58 28.65
N LEU A 59 4.95 -25.40 29.22
CA LEU A 59 6.32 -25.07 29.60
C LEU A 59 6.82 -25.96 30.76
N PRO A 60 8.15 -26.12 30.93
CA PRO A 60 8.71 -26.80 32.10
C PRO A 60 8.08 -26.33 33.42
N GLY A 61 7.66 -27.27 34.28
CA GLY A 61 6.93 -26.98 35.51
C GLY A 61 5.42 -26.72 35.34
N HIS A 62 4.85 -27.02 34.17
CA HIS A 62 3.43 -26.85 33.87
C HIS A 62 2.85 -28.06 33.13
N GLY A 63 1.54 -28.28 33.29
CA GLY A 63 0.76 -29.23 32.50
C GLY A 63 1.39 -30.63 32.38
N GLY A 64 1.56 -31.10 31.15
CA GLY A 64 2.17 -32.40 30.84
C GLY A 64 3.70 -32.46 30.87
N SER A 65 4.38 -31.36 31.22
CA SER A 65 5.84 -31.29 31.25
C SER A 65 6.42 -31.72 32.59
N HIS A 66 7.39 -32.63 32.60
CA HIS A 66 8.00 -33.15 33.82
C HIS A 66 8.99 -32.14 34.47
N GLU A 67 9.23 -32.29 35.78
CA GLU A 67 10.08 -31.37 36.53
C GLU A 67 11.53 -31.35 36.02
N VAL A 68 11.98 -30.16 35.63
CA VAL A 68 13.38 -29.87 35.28
C VAL A 68 13.91 -28.85 36.27
N ARG A 69 15.05 -29.17 36.90
CA ARG A 69 15.73 -28.27 37.83
C ARG A 69 17.20 -28.08 37.40
N PRO A 70 17.74 -26.86 37.43
CA PRO A 70 17.04 -25.59 37.71
C PRO A 70 16.14 -25.16 36.55
N LEU A 71 15.04 -24.45 36.87
CA LEU A 71 14.22 -23.77 35.86
C LEU A 71 14.97 -22.53 35.34
N SER A 72 15.00 -22.36 34.02
CA SER A 72 15.55 -21.16 33.38
C SER A 72 14.85 -20.86 32.06
N ILE A 73 15.02 -19.62 31.58
CA ILE A 73 14.51 -19.20 30.27
C ILE A 73 15.09 -20.07 29.15
N ASP A 74 16.37 -20.46 29.24
CA ASP A 74 17.04 -21.33 28.28
C ASP A 74 16.39 -22.71 28.19
N VAL A 75 15.94 -23.26 29.33
CA VAL A 75 15.24 -24.55 29.36
C VAL A 75 13.87 -24.43 28.68
N CYS A 76 13.20 -23.29 28.81
CA CYS A 76 11.95 -23.00 28.09
C CYS A 76 12.19 -22.87 26.58
N VAL A 77 13.23 -22.14 26.16
CA VAL A 77 13.67 -22.00 24.76
C VAL A 77 13.98 -23.37 24.15
N GLN A 78 14.73 -24.22 24.87
CA GLN A 78 15.03 -25.58 24.44
C GLN A 78 13.77 -26.44 24.29
N SER A 79 12.74 -26.21 25.12
CA SER A 79 11.47 -26.94 25.02
C SER A 79 10.69 -26.56 23.76
N VAL A 80 10.66 -25.28 23.39
CA VAL A 80 10.08 -24.81 22.11
C VAL A 80 10.85 -25.40 20.93
N GLN A 81 12.19 -25.40 21.00
CA GLN A 81 13.05 -26.01 19.99
C GLN A 81 12.79 -27.51 19.82
N ALA A 82 12.65 -28.24 20.94
CA ALA A 82 12.37 -29.66 20.96
C ALA A 82 11.02 -29.98 20.32
N LEU A 83 9.99 -29.18 20.64
CA LEU A 83 8.66 -29.28 20.04
C LEU A 83 8.72 -29.16 18.51
N LEU A 84 9.29 -28.07 18.00
CA LEU A 84 9.36 -27.84 16.56
C LEU A 84 10.17 -28.93 15.84
N THR A 85 11.27 -29.37 16.45
CA THR A 85 12.09 -30.46 15.90
C THR A 85 11.34 -31.79 15.88
N ALA A 86 10.63 -32.13 16.95
CA ALA A 86 9.84 -33.37 17.04
C ALA A 86 8.69 -33.40 16.02
N CYS A 87 8.13 -32.23 15.68
CA CYS A 87 7.08 -32.10 14.68
C CYS A 87 7.60 -31.95 13.24
N GLY A 88 8.91 -31.89 13.03
CA GLY A 88 9.50 -31.66 11.70
C GLY A 88 9.18 -30.27 11.12
N ILE A 89 9.00 -29.26 11.98
CA ILE A 89 8.64 -27.90 11.58
C ILE A 89 9.89 -27.06 11.46
N ASP A 90 10.18 -26.60 10.24
CA ASP A 90 11.34 -25.74 9.97
C ASP A 90 11.15 -24.33 10.51
N ARG A 91 9.96 -23.73 10.33
CA ARG A 91 9.67 -22.36 10.76
C ARG A 91 8.23 -22.21 11.23
N ALA A 92 8.00 -21.38 12.26
CA ALA A 92 6.67 -21.11 12.80
C ALA A 92 6.48 -19.64 13.24
N HIS A 93 5.24 -19.16 13.27
CA HIS A 93 4.86 -17.99 14.05
C HIS A 93 4.87 -18.36 15.54
N VAL A 94 5.49 -17.54 16.38
CA VAL A 94 5.59 -17.82 17.82
C VAL A 94 4.81 -16.76 18.60
N VAL A 95 3.73 -17.19 19.25
CA VAL A 95 2.86 -16.33 20.06
C VAL A 95 3.04 -16.71 21.51
N GLY A 96 3.32 -15.72 22.36
CA GLY A 96 3.45 -15.93 23.79
C GLY A 96 2.59 -14.97 24.60
N SER A 97 1.92 -15.46 25.64
CA SER A 97 1.20 -14.61 26.59
C SER A 97 1.99 -14.40 27.87
N SER A 98 2.02 -13.17 28.41
CA SER A 98 2.68 -12.83 29.67
C SER A 98 4.13 -13.35 29.69
N PHE A 99 4.51 -14.19 30.66
CA PHE A 99 5.80 -14.89 30.69
C PHE A 99 6.14 -15.65 29.39
N GLY A 100 5.17 -16.29 28.76
CA GLY A 100 5.33 -16.98 27.48
C GLY A 100 5.74 -16.03 26.35
N GLY A 101 5.36 -14.76 26.42
CA GLY A 101 5.85 -13.72 25.49
C GLY A 101 7.35 -13.47 25.66
N GLY A 102 7.85 -13.52 26.89
CA GLY A 102 9.30 -13.49 27.16
C GLY A 102 10.03 -14.71 26.60
N VAL A 103 9.44 -15.90 26.71
CA VAL A 103 9.97 -17.13 26.09
C VAL A 103 9.98 -17.02 24.56
N ALA A 104 8.92 -16.45 23.96
CA ALA A 104 8.83 -16.25 22.52
C ALA A 104 9.94 -15.33 21.99
N LEU A 105 10.20 -14.21 22.67
CA LEU A 105 11.30 -13.29 22.35
C LEU A 105 12.66 -13.96 22.51
N ALA A 106 12.89 -14.66 23.63
CA ALA A 106 14.14 -15.37 23.86
C ALA A 106 14.38 -16.48 22.81
N TYR A 107 13.31 -17.17 22.40
CA TYR A 107 13.38 -18.19 21.36
C TYR A 107 13.73 -17.59 20.00
N ALA A 108 13.11 -16.48 19.62
CA ALA A 108 13.39 -15.80 18.35
C ALA A 108 14.81 -15.25 18.28
N ALA A 109 15.32 -14.69 19.39
CA ALA A 109 16.70 -14.23 19.49
C ALA A 109 17.72 -15.38 19.37
N ALA A 110 17.42 -16.55 19.97
CA ALA A 110 18.31 -17.71 19.94
C ALA A 110 18.24 -18.52 18.63
N HIS A 111 17.09 -18.52 17.97
CA HIS A 111 16.79 -19.36 16.80
C HIS A 111 16.14 -18.56 15.65
N PRO A 112 16.79 -17.51 15.14
CA PRO A 112 16.15 -16.60 14.19
C PRO A 112 15.72 -17.28 12.89
N ASP A 113 16.42 -18.31 12.43
CA ASP A 113 16.05 -19.01 11.20
C ASP A 113 14.76 -19.83 11.32
N ARG A 114 14.33 -20.13 12.56
CA ARG A 114 13.19 -21.00 12.90
C ARG A 114 11.91 -20.21 13.19
N VAL A 115 11.93 -18.88 13.10
CA VAL A 115 10.78 -18.01 13.40
C VAL A 115 10.31 -17.24 12.17
N SER A 116 8.99 -17.21 11.94
CA SER A 116 8.35 -16.39 10.90
C SER A 116 8.05 -14.99 11.42
N THR A 117 7.29 -14.92 12.53
CA THR A 117 6.95 -13.69 13.24
C THR A 117 6.86 -13.99 14.73
N VAL A 118 6.94 -12.95 15.56
CA VAL A 118 6.75 -13.05 17.00
C VAL A 118 5.53 -12.22 17.41
N THR A 119 4.75 -12.73 18.35
CA THR A 119 3.69 -11.95 19.00
C THR A 119 3.75 -12.11 20.50
N THR A 120 3.74 -11.00 21.23
CA THR A 120 3.62 -10.99 22.68
C THR A 120 2.25 -10.47 23.10
N VAL A 121 1.59 -11.13 24.05
CA VAL A 121 0.25 -10.77 24.54
C VAL A 121 0.33 -10.50 26.05
N GLY A 122 0.17 -9.24 26.46
CA GLY A 122 0.22 -8.85 27.88
C GLY A 122 1.60 -9.07 28.50
N THR A 123 2.67 -8.70 27.79
CA THR A 123 4.06 -8.89 28.21
C THR A 123 4.72 -7.54 28.49
N SER A 124 5.58 -7.47 29.51
CA SER A 124 6.37 -6.28 29.87
C SER A 124 7.87 -6.61 29.88
N LEU A 125 8.75 -5.61 29.92
CA LEU A 125 10.21 -5.77 29.84
C LEU A 125 10.86 -6.66 30.92
N GLY A 126 10.15 -6.98 32.01
CA GLY A 126 10.68 -7.81 33.10
C GLY A 126 11.75 -7.09 33.94
N GLY A 127 12.76 -7.84 34.40
CA GLY A 127 13.91 -7.30 35.15
C GLY A 127 13.63 -6.81 36.59
N ASN A 128 12.49 -7.14 37.20
CA ASN A 128 12.07 -6.64 38.51
C ASN A 128 12.38 -7.61 39.66
N ARG A 129 13.66 -7.68 40.06
CA ARG A 129 14.14 -8.52 41.17
C ARG A 129 13.44 -8.25 42.49
N ALA A 130 13.10 -6.98 42.79
CA ALA A 130 12.45 -6.61 44.04
C ALA A 130 11.03 -7.20 44.15
N ARG A 131 10.22 -7.10 43.08
CA ARG A 131 8.89 -7.74 43.03
C ARG A 131 8.98 -9.26 43.16
N PHE A 132 9.98 -9.87 42.54
CA PHE A 132 10.24 -11.30 42.71
C PHE A 132 10.52 -11.67 44.17
N GLU A 133 11.44 -10.97 44.84
CA GLU A 133 11.81 -11.28 46.23
C GLU A 133 10.62 -11.16 47.18
N GLU A 134 9.78 -10.14 47.00
CA GLU A 134 8.53 -9.98 47.74
C GLU A 134 7.55 -11.13 47.49
N ALA A 135 7.27 -11.43 46.22
CA ALA A 135 6.37 -12.51 45.84
C ALA A 135 6.87 -13.89 46.32
N ALA A 136 8.17 -14.15 46.20
CA ALA A 136 8.80 -15.39 46.65
C ALA A 136 8.78 -15.53 48.17
N ALA A 137 8.99 -14.44 48.92
CA ALA A 137 8.88 -14.45 50.38
C ALA A 137 7.44 -14.76 50.81
N ALA A 138 6.44 -14.12 50.20
CA ALA A 138 5.03 -14.37 50.46
C ALA A 138 4.65 -15.81 50.12
N LEU A 139 5.00 -16.30 48.92
CA LEU A 139 4.77 -17.66 48.47
C LEU A 139 5.36 -18.70 49.44
N ARG A 140 6.58 -18.51 49.90
CA ARG A 140 7.24 -19.41 50.87
C ARG A 140 6.57 -19.37 52.25
N ALA A 141 6.03 -18.22 52.65
CA ALA A 141 5.40 -18.04 53.95
C ALA A 141 4.01 -18.69 54.03
N VAL A 142 3.19 -18.54 52.99
CA VAL A 142 1.78 -19.01 53.01
C VAL A 142 1.53 -20.28 52.19
N GLY A 143 2.50 -20.67 51.36
CA GLY A 143 2.39 -21.79 50.43
C GLY A 143 1.62 -21.44 49.14
N PRO A 144 1.74 -22.27 48.08
CA PRO A 144 1.22 -21.95 46.74
C PRO A 144 -0.28 -21.67 46.72
N ARG A 145 -1.07 -22.52 47.39
CA ARG A 145 -2.52 -22.39 47.34
C ARG A 145 -3.06 -21.11 47.98
N ALA A 146 -2.54 -20.73 49.14
CA ALA A 146 -2.97 -19.49 49.78
C ALA A 146 -2.48 -18.27 49.00
N PHE A 147 -1.26 -18.32 48.47
CA PHE A 147 -0.69 -17.24 47.67
C PHE A 147 -1.49 -16.99 46.38
N PHE A 148 -1.73 -18.03 45.58
CA PHE A 148 -2.41 -17.88 44.29
C PHE A 148 -3.91 -17.58 44.42
N ASN A 149 -4.56 -18.02 45.51
CA ASN A 149 -5.93 -17.60 45.83
C ASN A 149 -6.04 -16.08 45.99
N GLU A 150 -5.02 -15.44 46.56
CA GLU A 150 -4.99 -13.99 46.75
C GLU A 150 -4.60 -13.26 45.48
N VAL A 151 -3.61 -13.77 44.75
CA VAL A 151 -2.99 -13.03 43.64
C VAL A 151 -3.78 -13.15 42.33
N ILE A 152 -4.11 -14.36 41.88
CA ILE A 152 -4.64 -14.61 40.52
C ILE A 152 -5.92 -13.82 40.20
N PRO A 153 -6.93 -13.73 41.10
CA PRO A 153 -8.16 -12.98 40.81
C PRO A 153 -7.95 -11.48 40.55
N HIS A 154 -6.82 -10.93 41.00
CA HIS A 154 -6.56 -9.49 40.96
C HIS A 154 -5.53 -9.09 39.90
N VAL A 155 -4.70 -10.02 39.42
CA VAL A 155 -3.62 -9.73 38.47
C VAL A 155 -3.84 -10.36 37.10
N SER A 156 -4.43 -11.56 37.04
CA SER A 156 -4.56 -12.30 35.78
C SER A 156 -5.88 -12.09 35.08
N TYR A 157 -6.91 -11.68 35.80
CA TYR A 157 -8.29 -11.63 35.32
C TYR A 157 -8.97 -10.33 35.73
N ARG A 158 -9.91 -9.87 34.89
CA ARG A 158 -10.78 -8.76 35.24
C ARG A 158 -11.73 -9.13 36.38
N PRO A 159 -12.25 -8.16 37.16
CA PRO A 159 -13.18 -8.42 38.25
C PRO A 159 -14.46 -9.18 37.86
N ASP A 160 -14.85 -9.11 36.58
CA ASP A 160 -16.04 -9.76 36.01
C ASP A 160 -15.76 -11.10 35.31
N ALA A 161 -14.52 -11.61 35.38
CA ALA A 161 -14.16 -12.88 34.76
C ALA A 161 -14.98 -14.06 35.34
N PRO A 162 -15.31 -15.08 34.52
CA PRO A 162 -16.05 -16.24 34.99
C PRO A 162 -15.36 -16.94 36.17
N ALA A 163 -16.09 -17.16 37.28
CA ALA A 163 -15.51 -17.72 38.50
C ALA A 163 -14.87 -19.10 38.32
N ASP A 164 -15.37 -19.90 37.37
CA ASP A 164 -14.81 -21.22 37.07
C ASP A 164 -13.43 -21.12 36.38
N LEU A 165 -13.23 -20.12 35.51
CA LEU A 165 -11.94 -19.88 34.86
C LEU A 165 -10.87 -19.50 35.89
N VAL A 166 -11.21 -18.58 36.79
CA VAL A 166 -10.33 -18.15 37.89
C VAL A 166 -10.00 -19.32 38.83
N ARG A 167 -11.00 -20.14 39.17
CA ARG A 167 -10.80 -21.33 40.03
C ARG A 167 -9.84 -22.33 39.39
N GLN A 168 -9.99 -22.62 38.11
CA GLN A 168 -9.11 -23.54 37.38
C GLN A 168 -7.67 -23.02 37.33
N ALA A 169 -7.48 -21.72 37.07
CA ALA A 169 -6.15 -21.10 37.08
C ALA A 169 -5.48 -21.22 38.46
N ILE A 170 -6.23 -20.99 39.55
CA ILE A 170 -5.74 -21.20 40.92
C ILE A 170 -5.37 -22.66 41.17
N GLU A 171 -6.21 -23.61 40.75
CA GLU A 171 -5.94 -25.04 40.93
C GLU A 171 -4.65 -25.47 40.23
N ARG A 172 -4.43 -25.02 38.99
CA ARG A 172 -3.19 -25.25 38.24
C ARG A 172 -1.97 -24.63 38.90
N ALA A 173 -2.04 -23.34 39.25
CA ALA A 173 -0.93 -22.67 39.91
C ALA A 173 -0.57 -23.32 41.26
N SER A 174 -1.60 -23.79 41.98
CA SER A 174 -1.45 -24.42 43.31
C SER A 174 -0.92 -25.86 43.27
N SER A 175 -0.88 -26.53 42.10
CA SER A 175 -0.38 -27.90 42.01
C SER A 175 1.15 -27.98 42.06
N ASN A 176 1.83 -26.87 41.80
CA ASN A 176 3.28 -26.78 41.86
C ASN A 176 3.78 -26.74 43.31
N ASP A 177 4.92 -27.38 43.57
CA ASP A 177 5.62 -27.22 44.83
C ASP A 177 6.18 -25.80 44.98
N VAL A 178 6.56 -25.41 46.20
CA VAL A 178 7.05 -24.06 46.49
C VAL A 178 8.27 -23.70 45.64
N GLU A 179 9.15 -24.67 45.37
CA GLU A 179 10.39 -24.45 44.63
C GLU A 179 10.12 -24.18 43.15
N THR A 180 9.27 -25.00 42.52
CA THR A 180 8.82 -24.86 41.14
C THR A 180 8.05 -23.55 40.95
N ALA A 181 7.08 -23.26 41.83
CA ALA A 181 6.34 -22.01 41.79
C ALA A 181 7.27 -20.78 41.97
N THR A 182 8.26 -20.87 42.86
CA THR A 182 9.26 -19.81 43.02
C THR A 182 10.11 -19.64 41.75
N GLY A 183 10.57 -20.73 41.14
CA GLY A 183 11.38 -20.68 39.93
C GLY A 183 10.62 -20.09 38.73
N ILE A 184 9.32 -20.40 38.59
CA ILE A 184 8.46 -19.78 37.58
C ILE A 184 8.34 -18.27 37.81
N LEU A 185 8.11 -17.83 39.05
CA LEU A 185 8.06 -16.41 39.38
C LEU A 185 9.41 -15.73 39.13
N GLU A 186 10.53 -16.39 39.43
CA GLU A 186 11.87 -15.86 39.17
C GLU A 186 12.06 -15.59 37.68
N MET A 187 11.75 -16.56 36.83
CA MET A 187 11.82 -16.37 35.37
C MET A 187 10.87 -15.28 34.89
N ALA A 188 9.63 -15.24 35.36
CA ALA A 188 8.64 -14.25 34.92
C ALA A 188 9.03 -12.81 35.30
N PHE A 189 9.58 -12.60 36.50
CA PHE A 189 9.92 -11.26 36.97
C PHE A 189 11.34 -10.83 36.62
N CYS A 190 12.32 -11.75 36.62
CA CYS A 190 13.74 -11.39 36.56
C CYS A 190 14.35 -11.50 35.16
N THR A 191 13.68 -12.13 34.19
CA THR A 191 14.22 -12.22 32.82
C THR A 191 14.22 -10.82 32.18
N PRO A 192 15.37 -10.29 31.74
CA PRO A 192 15.45 -8.99 31.08
C PRO A 192 15.09 -9.14 29.60
N LEU A 193 13.92 -8.63 29.21
CA LEU A 193 13.38 -8.84 27.86
C LEU A 193 13.78 -7.74 26.86
N ASP A 194 14.37 -6.64 27.31
CA ASP A 194 14.89 -5.55 26.45
C ASP A 194 15.94 -6.05 25.45
N SER A 195 16.88 -6.87 25.92
CA SER A 195 17.94 -7.45 25.10
C SER A 195 17.40 -8.44 24.07
N PHE A 196 16.38 -9.24 24.40
CA PHE A 196 15.77 -10.15 23.45
C PHE A 196 14.87 -9.42 22.44
N ALA A 197 14.12 -8.41 22.90
CA ALA A 197 13.29 -7.57 22.06
C ALA A 197 14.12 -6.86 20.99
N SER A 198 15.20 -6.19 21.39
CA SER A 198 16.12 -5.51 20.46
C SER A 198 16.90 -6.46 19.55
N ALA A 199 17.11 -7.71 19.96
CA ALA A 199 17.80 -8.73 19.18
C ALA A 199 16.88 -9.55 18.26
N THR A 200 15.57 -9.29 18.24
CA THR A 200 14.61 -10.01 17.38
C THR A 200 14.51 -9.32 16.01
N PRO A 201 15.07 -9.89 14.93
CA PRO A 201 15.04 -9.26 13.60
C PRO A 201 13.70 -9.46 12.86
N HIS A 202 12.76 -10.22 13.43
CA HIS A 202 11.51 -10.59 12.80
C HIS A 202 10.43 -9.53 13.01
N PRO A 203 9.39 -9.50 12.15
CA PRO A 203 8.17 -8.77 12.46
C PRO A 203 7.67 -9.17 13.86
N LEU A 204 7.53 -8.19 14.74
CA LEU A 204 7.04 -8.36 16.11
C LEU A 204 5.76 -7.57 16.32
N LEU A 205 4.70 -8.26 16.75
CA LEU A 205 3.47 -7.64 17.25
C LEU A 205 3.48 -7.63 18.78
N VAL A 206 3.39 -6.43 19.37
CA VAL A 206 3.31 -6.26 20.83
C VAL A 206 1.89 -5.88 21.21
N LEU A 207 1.12 -6.86 21.71
CA LEU A 207 -0.30 -6.75 21.99
C LEU A 207 -0.56 -6.67 23.50
N GLY A 208 -1.49 -5.82 23.92
CA GLY A 208 -1.97 -5.77 25.30
C GLY A 208 -3.41 -5.31 25.44
N GLY A 209 -4.01 -5.58 26.59
CA GLY A 209 -5.30 -5.03 26.97
C GLY A 209 -5.16 -3.61 27.53
N ARG A 210 -6.10 -2.71 27.21
CA ARG A 210 -6.05 -1.34 27.73
C ARG A 210 -6.40 -1.28 29.22
N GLU A 211 -7.13 -2.28 29.71
CA GLU A 211 -7.56 -2.42 31.09
C GLU A 211 -6.66 -3.41 31.86
N ASP A 212 -5.49 -3.78 31.31
CA ASP A 212 -4.50 -4.63 31.96
C ASP A 212 -3.83 -3.88 33.14
N LEU A 213 -3.98 -4.42 34.36
CA LEU A 213 -3.37 -3.86 35.57
C LEU A 213 -1.98 -4.46 35.86
N THR A 214 -1.64 -5.57 35.23
CA THR A 214 -0.38 -6.31 35.43
C THR A 214 0.68 -5.83 34.45
N CYS A 215 0.30 -5.72 33.18
CA CYS A 215 1.12 -5.14 32.11
C CYS A 215 0.35 -3.98 31.47
N PRO A 216 0.29 -2.81 32.15
CA PRO A 216 -0.49 -1.68 31.67
C PRO A 216 0.02 -1.17 30.31
N PRO A 217 -0.79 -0.39 29.57
CA PRO A 217 -0.44 0.12 28.23
C PRO A 217 0.95 0.73 28.11
N GLU A 218 1.44 1.40 29.15
CA GLU A 218 2.78 1.98 29.17
C GLU A 218 3.88 0.91 29.14
N ALA A 219 3.67 -0.23 29.81
CA ALA A 219 4.61 -1.35 29.79
C ALA A 219 4.63 -2.06 28.42
N VAL A 220 3.47 -2.18 27.78
CA VAL A 220 3.34 -2.69 26.40
C VAL A 220 4.05 -1.75 25.43
N ALA A 221 3.89 -0.43 25.59
CA ALA A 221 4.59 0.57 24.80
C ALA A 221 6.11 0.52 24.99
N SER A 222 6.61 0.39 26.22
CA SER A 222 8.06 0.27 26.47
C SER A 222 8.66 -0.99 25.84
N LEU A 223 7.93 -2.11 25.84
CA LEU A 223 8.39 -3.32 25.16
C LEU A 223 8.42 -3.14 23.63
N ALA A 224 7.39 -2.51 23.06
CA ALA A 224 7.33 -2.20 21.64
C ALA A 224 8.47 -1.26 21.21
N GLU A 225 8.74 -0.22 22.01
CA GLU A 225 9.85 0.70 21.80
C GLU A 225 11.20 -0.02 21.80
N ALA A 226 11.45 -0.90 22.78
CA ALA A 226 12.70 -1.68 22.86
C ALA A 226 12.89 -2.61 21.65
N ALA A 227 11.80 -3.02 20.99
CA ALA A 227 11.82 -3.85 19.81
C ALA A 227 11.77 -3.08 18.48
N GLY A 228 11.66 -1.75 18.51
CA GLY A 228 11.41 -0.95 17.30
C GLY A 228 10.07 -1.25 16.62
N SER A 229 9.04 -1.65 17.39
CA SER A 229 7.69 -1.94 16.91
C SER A 229 6.67 -0.91 17.45
N VAL A 230 5.44 -0.96 16.92
CA VAL A 230 4.32 -0.13 17.39
C VAL A 230 3.42 -0.98 18.31
N PRO A 231 3.10 -0.51 19.54
CA PRO A 231 2.25 -1.26 20.45
C PRO A 231 0.79 -1.26 19.96
N LEU A 232 0.12 -2.40 20.10
CA LEU A 232 -1.32 -2.53 19.89
C LEU A 232 -2.02 -2.75 21.24
N THR A 233 -2.75 -1.74 21.72
CA THR A 233 -3.55 -1.85 22.93
C THR A 233 -5.04 -1.89 22.61
N MET A 234 -5.75 -2.84 23.22
CA MET A 234 -7.12 -3.15 22.85
C MET A 234 -8.08 -2.76 23.97
N ALA A 235 -9.00 -1.85 23.65
CA ALA A 235 -10.07 -1.43 24.55
C ALA A 235 -11.00 -2.59 24.91
N GLY A 236 -11.38 -2.65 26.19
CA GLY A 236 -12.25 -3.66 26.76
C GLY A 236 -11.57 -4.97 27.14
N LEU A 237 -10.24 -5.07 27.08
CA LEU A 237 -9.46 -6.29 27.36
C LEU A 237 -8.46 -6.04 28.49
N GLY A 238 -8.29 -7.03 29.36
CA GLY A 238 -7.37 -7.06 30.49
C GLY A 238 -6.06 -7.80 30.19
N HIS A 239 -5.54 -8.53 31.18
CA HIS A 239 -4.20 -9.15 31.11
C HIS A 239 -4.10 -10.35 30.16
N LEU A 240 -5.21 -11.05 29.91
CA LEU A 240 -5.22 -12.23 29.05
C LEU A 240 -6.18 -12.04 27.86
N PRO A 241 -5.92 -11.09 26.94
CA PRO A 241 -6.80 -10.79 25.80
C PRO A 241 -7.22 -12.02 24.98
N HIS A 242 -6.32 -13.00 24.82
CA HIS A 242 -6.55 -14.25 24.08
C HIS A 242 -7.60 -15.17 24.72
N LEU A 243 -7.84 -15.04 26.03
CA LEU A 243 -8.93 -15.74 26.75
C LEU A 243 -10.20 -14.90 26.81
N GLU A 244 -10.05 -13.57 26.87
CA GLU A 244 -11.16 -12.64 27.03
C GLU A 244 -11.94 -12.42 25.72
N ASP A 245 -11.25 -12.38 24.59
CA ASP A 245 -11.85 -12.16 23.26
C ASP A 245 -11.01 -12.86 22.18
N ALA A 246 -11.16 -14.18 22.09
CA ALA A 246 -10.44 -15.02 21.15
C ALA A 246 -10.69 -14.64 19.69
N ASP A 247 -11.89 -14.17 19.34
CA ASP A 247 -12.27 -13.77 17.98
C ASP A 247 -11.47 -12.55 17.53
N ARG A 248 -11.42 -11.51 18.36
CA ARG A 248 -10.69 -10.28 18.04
C ARG A 248 -9.17 -10.51 18.02
N ILE A 249 -8.66 -11.38 18.89
CA ILE A 249 -7.25 -11.76 18.87
C ILE A 249 -6.89 -12.58 17.64
N ALA A 250 -7.73 -13.54 17.24
CA ALA A 250 -7.52 -14.30 16.00
C ALA A 250 -7.46 -13.37 14.79
N SER A 251 -8.39 -12.43 14.66
CA SER A 251 -8.42 -11.45 13.55
C SER A 251 -7.14 -10.60 13.48
N VAL A 252 -6.63 -10.14 14.62
CA VAL A 252 -5.38 -9.38 14.68
C VAL A 252 -4.20 -10.25 14.27
N LEU A 253 -4.13 -11.49 14.76
CA LEU A 253 -3.04 -12.41 14.46
C LEU A 253 -3.02 -12.80 12.98
N THR A 254 -4.16 -13.15 12.40
CA THR A 254 -4.25 -13.52 10.98
C THR A 254 -3.93 -12.34 10.07
N GLY A 255 -4.37 -11.13 10.42
CA GLY A 255 -3.96 -9.90 9.74
C GLY A 255 -2.44 -9.67 9.83
N PHE A 256 -1.83 -9.91 10.99
CA PHE A 256 -0.39 -9.78 11.19
C PHE A 256 0.45 -10.86 10.46
N TRP A 257 -0.07 -12.08 10.32
CA TRP A 257 0.61 -13.19 9.66
C TRP A 257 0.44 -13.22 8.15
N SER A 258 -0.45 -12.39 7.62
CA SER A 258 -0.58 -12.17 6.20
C SER A 258 0.81 -11.81 5.62
N THR A 259 1.23 -12.47 4.52
CA THR A 259 2.59 -12.33 3.96
C THR A 259 2.95 -10.84 3.87
N PRO A 260 4.02 -10.36 4.53
CA PRO A 260 4.35 -8.94 4.46
C PRO A 260 4.73 -8.58 3.04
N VAL A 261 4.12 -7.52 2.52
CA VAL A 261 4.50 -6.90 1.25
C VAL A 261 6.01 -6.62 1.27
N ARG A 262 6.72 -6.89 0.16
CA ARG A 262 8.18 -6.70 0.07
C ARG A 262 8.52 -5.65 -0.98
N PRO A 263 8.53 -4.34 -0.62
CA PRO A 263 8.78 -3.29 -1.60
C PRO A 263 10.15 -3.37 -2.29
N GLU A 264 11.13 -4.01 -1.65
CA GLU A 264 12.46 -4.22 -2.22
C GLU A 264 12.40 -5.07 -3.50
N ARG A 265 11.39 -5.96 -3.62
CA ARG A 265 11.15 -6.73 -4.86
C ARG A 265 10.62 -5.82 -5.96
N THR A 266 9.67 -4.92 -5.66
CA THR A 266 9.18 -3.94 -6.63
C THR A 266 10.33 -3.07 -7.17
N ILE A 267 11.23 -2.62 -6.30
CA ILE A 267 12.40 -1.82 -6.71
C ILE A 267 13.32 -2.65 -7.62
N ALA A 268 13.60 -3.92 -7.26
CA ALA A 268 14.41 -4.81 -8.09
C ALA A 268 13.77 -5.13 -9.46
N ASP A 269 12.44 -5.24 -9.51
CA ASP A 269 11.68 -5.44 -10.76
C ASP A 269 11.74 -4.19 -11.64
N LEU A 270 11.59 -3.00 -11.07
CA LEU A 270 11.78 -1.72 -11.76
C LEU A 270 13.20 -1.58 -12.32
N GLU A 271 14.22 -1.96 -11.54
CA GLU A 271 15.59 -1.97 -12.05
C GLU A 271 15.79 -2.97 -13.20
N SER A 272 15.12 -4.13 -13.15
CA SER A 272 15.19 -5.13 -14.21
C SER A 272 14.53 -4.61 -15.49
N LEU A 273 13.38 -3.97 -15.36
CA LEU A 273 12.71 -3.27 -16.46
C LEU A 273 13.59 -2.15 -17.03
N ARG A 274 14.20 -1.34 -16.16
CA ARG A 274 15.12 -0.26 -16.53
C ARG A 274 16.30 -0.80 -17.32
N ARG A 275 17.00 -1.82 -16.82
CA ARG A 275 18.13 -2.46 -17.51
C ARG A 275 17.76 -3.00 -18.90
N LEU A 276 16.51 -3.47 -19.06
CA LEU A 276 16.03 -4.02 -20.32
C LEU A 276 15.65 -2.94 -21.34
N THR A 277 15.09 -1.83 -20.88
CA THR A 277 14.33 -0.90 -21.75
C THR A 277 14.88 0.52 -21.83
N GLN A 278 15.83 0.91 -20.98
CA GLN A 278 16.45 2.24 -20.99
C GLN A 278 17.71 2.28 -21.86
N ASP A 279 17.93 3.42 -22.54
CA ASP A 279 19.22 3.83 -23.11
C ASP A 279 19.73 5.14 -22.47
N ASP A 280 20.80 5.73 -23.01
CA ASP A 280 21.39 6.99 -22.51
C ASP A 280 20.41 8.18 -22.51
N ARG A 281 19.31 8.09 -23.25
CA ARG A 281 18.28 9.14 -23.37
C ARG A 281 17.07 8.89 -22.49
N GLY A 282 16.98 7.77 -21.77
CA GLY A 282 15.85 7.44 -20.91
C GLY A 282 15.10 6.19 -21.37
N ALA A 283 13.90 5.98 -20.83
CA ALA A 283 13.06 4.85 -21.19
C ALA A 283 12.65 4.91 -22.67
N GLN A 284 12.73 3.76 -23.34
CA GLN A 284 12.41 3.64 -24.76
C GLN A 284 11.18 2.74 -24.96
N ARG A 285 10.17 2.84 -24.08
CA ARG A 285 8.97 1.97 -24.07
C ARG A 285 7.78 2.59 -24.81
N LEU A 286 8.01 3.25 -25.95
CA LEU A 286 6.94 3.75 -26.79
C LEU A 286 5.94 2.63 -27.12
N CYS A 287 4.65 2.84 -26.89
CA CYS A 287 3.65 1.80 -27.05
C CYS A 287 3.66 1.18 -28.48
N TRP A 288 3.38 -0.12 -28.57
CA TRP A 288 3.42 -0.92 -29.82
C TRP A 288 4.82 -1.08 -30.44
N SER A 289 5.88 -0.59 -29.80
CA SER A 289 7.27 -0.80 -30.25
C SER A 289 7.78 -2.19 -29.85
N ALA A 290 8.95 -2.58 -30.38
CA ALA A 290 9.63 -3.80 -29.93
C ALA A 290 10.03 -3.73 -28.45
N ARG A 291 10.53 -2.57 -27.99
CA ARG A 291 10.99 -2.39 -26.60
C ARG A 291 9.85 -2.42 -25.59
N TRP A 292 8.69 -1.88 -25.94
CA TRP A 292 7.49 -2.03 -25.12
C TRP A 292 7.02 -3.49 -25.04
N ARG A 293 7.11 -4.26 -26.13
CA ARG A 293 6.84 -5.70 -26.10
C ARG A 293 7.86 -6.46 -25.23
N ASP A 294 9.13 -6.07 -25.25
CA ASP A 294 10.14 -6.63 -24.34
C ASP A 294 9.77 -6.37 -22.86
N ALA A 295 9.28 -5.17 -22.53
CA ALA A 295 8.79 -4.84 -21.19
C ALA A 295 7.64 -5.75 -20.74
N ARG A 296 6.65 -5.95 -21.61
CA ARG A 296 5.53 -6.85 -21.34
C ARG A 296 5.93 -8.32 -21.26
N ALA A 297 6.92 -8.75 -22.03
CA ALA A 297 7.46 -10.10 -21.93
C ALA A 297 8.15 -10.34 -20.58
N LEU A 298 8.88 -9.35 -20.05
CA LEU A 298 9.40 -9.39 -18.69
C LEU A 298 8.25 -9.45 -17.67
N PHE A 299 7.24 -8.61 -17.81
CA PHE A 299 6.08 -8.61 -16.93
C PHE A 299 5.34 -9.95 -16.92
N SER A 300 5.07 -10.55 -18.09
CA SER A 300 4.53 -11.92 -18.19
C SER A 300 5.39 -12.94 -17.45
N THR A 301 6.72 -12.89 -17.62
CA THR A 301 7.63 -13.81 -16.94
C THR A 301 7.51 -13.70 -15.41
N LEU A 302 7.42 -12.48 -14.88
CA LEU A 302 7.25 -12.24 -13.45
C LEU A 302 5.86 -12.68 -12.93
N LEU A 303 4.83 -12.62 -13.78
CA LEU A 303 3.48 -13.08 -13.45
C LEU A 303 3.40 -14.62 -13.43
N ASP A 304 4.07 -15.29 -14.36
CA ASP A 304 4.15 -16.76 -14.43
C ASP A 304 4.75 -17.38 -13.15
N GLU A 305 5.53 -16.61 -12.39
CA GLU A 305 6.10 -17.03 -11.10
C GLU A 305 5.08 -17.01 -9.93
N ILE A 306 3.88 -16.45 -10.13
CA ILE A 306 2.88 -16.27 -9.07
C ILE A 306 1.82 -17.37 -9.15
N PRO A 307 1.75 -18.29 -8.17
CA PRO A 307 0.75 -19.35 -8.17
C PRO A 307 -0.67 -18.80 -8.15
N GLY A 308 -1.56 -19.39 -8.96
CA GLY A 308 -2.99 -19.05 -8.98
C GLY A 308 -3.34 -17.78 -9.75
N VAL A 309 -2.36 -17.04 -10.27
CA VAL A 309 -2.60 -15.88 -11.14
C VAL A 309 -2.73 -16.35 -12.59
N ARG A 310 -3.76 -15.86 -13.29
CA ARG A 310 -3.93 -16.01 -14.74
C ARG A 310 -3.73 -14.66 -15.43
N HIS A 311 -3.03 -14.61 -16.56
CA HIS A 311 -2.86 -13.35 -17.29
C HIS A 311 -3.13 -13.49 -18.79
N TRP A 312 -3.63 -12.43 -19.43
CA TRP A 312 -3.97 -12.39 -20.84
C TRP A 312 -3.93 -10.96 -21.39
N THR A 313 -3.95 -10.83 -22.71
CA THR A 313 -4.14 -9.55 -23.41
C THR A 313 -5.55 -9.48 -23.99
N ASP A 314 -6.29 -8.40 -23.73
CA ASP A 314 -7.66 -8.20 -24.22
C ASP A 314 -7.73 -7.71 -25.67
N GLU A 315 -8.94 -7.49 -26.20
CA GLU A 315 -9.17 -6.99 -27.55
C GLU A 315 -8.65 -5.57 -27.82
N ALA A 316 -8.43 -4.75 -26.79
CA ALA A 316 -7.83 -3.43 -26.92
C ALA A 316 -6.30 -3.50 -26.88
N GLY A 317 -5.73 -4.59 -26.38
CA GLY A 317 -4.31 -4.74 -26.13
C GLY A 317 -3.92 -4.43 -24.69
N ASN A 318 -4.85 -4.29 -23.75
CA ASN A 318 -4.53 -4.20 -22.32
C ASN A 318 -4.03 -5.54 -21.81
N HIS A 319 -3.07 -5.55 -20.89
CA HIS A 319 -2.55 -6.79 -20.31
C HIS A 319 -3.05 -6.93 -18.87
N HIS A 320 -3.94 -7.90 -18.66
CA HIS A 320 -4.53 -8.19 -17.37
C HIS A 320 -3.84 -9.39 -16.71
N ALA A 321 -3.68 -9.33 -15.39
CA ALA A 321 -3.31 -10.43 -14.53
C ALA A 321 -4.28 -10.51 -13.36
N GLU A 322 -4.83 -11.69 -13.12
CA GLU A 322 -5.96 -11.86 -12.22
C GLU A 322 -5.71 -13.00 -11.23
N LEU A 323 -5.90 -12.70 -9.96
CA LEU A 323 -6.01 -13.66 -8.88
C LEU A 323 -7.50 -13.86 -8.55
N PRO A 324 -8.08 -15.04 -8.86
CA PRO A 324 -9.49 -15.31 -8.58
C PRO A 324 -9.81 -15.22 -7.09
N GLY A 325 -10.90 -14.53 -6.76
CA GLY A 325 -11.44 -14.45 -5.40
C GLY A 325 -12.67 -15.33 -5.20
N THR A 326 -13.27 -15.27 -4.00
CA THR A 326 -14.53 -15.95 -3.71
C THR A 326 -15.73 -15.30 -4.41
N SER A 327 -15.64 -13.99 -4.70
CA SER A 327 -16.60 -13.23 -5.51
C SER A 327 -16.12 -13.04 -6.95
N SER A 328 -17.07 -12.99 -7.89
CA SER A 328 -16.82 -12.58 -9.28
C SER A 328 -16.63 -11.07 -9.45
N ARG A 329 -17.00 -10.27 -8.44
CA ARG A 329 -16.72 -8.83 -8.41
C ARG A 329 -15.20 -8.61 -8.34
N THR A 330 -14.72 -7.61 -9.07
CA THR A 330 -13.27 -7.41 -9.27
C THR A 330 -12.79 -6.11 -8.63
N LEU A 331 -11.78 -6.19 -7.77
CA LEU A 331 -10.94 -5.06 -7.40
C LEU A 331 -9.82 -4.92 -8.44
N MET A 332 -9.84 -3.82 -9.20
CA MET A 332 -8.79 -3.54 -10.16
C MET A 332 -7.67 -2.71 -9.55
N ILE A 333 -6.45 -3.05 -9.90
CA ILE A 333 -5.24 -2.27 -9.65
C ILE A 333 -4.62 -2.02 -11.02
N GLY A 334 -4.17 -0.80 -11.33
CA GLY A 334 -3.60 -0.56 -12.64
C GLY A 334 -2.67 0.63 -12.73
N SER A 335 -1.98 0.67 -13.86
CA SER A 335 -1.28 1.82 -14.44
C SER A 335 -0.77 1.38 -15.83
N HIS A 336 0.34 1.90 -16.34
CA HIS A 336 0.86 1.59 -17.68
C HIS A 336 2.38 1.28 -17.70
N LEU A 337 2.81 0.46 -18.66
CA LEU A 337 4.23 0.16 -18.92
C LEU A 337 4.82 0.95 -20.08
N ASP A 338 4.00 1.57 -20.93
CA ASP A 338 4.51 2.47 -21.96
C ASP A 338 5.05 3.77 -21.37
N SER A 339 5.88 4.46 -22.15
CA SER A 339 6.48 5.74 -21.77
C SER A 339 6.50 6.68 -22.97
N VAL A 340 6.53 7.99 -22.72
CA VAL A 340 7.02 8.93 -23.74
C VAL A 340 8.46 8.57 -24.19
N PRO A 341 8.85 8.96 -25.42
CA PRO A 341 10.24 8.91 -25.84
C PRO A 341 11.14 9.68 -24.87
N ASP A 342 12.27 9.09 -24.50
CA ASP A 342 13.27 9.72 -23.62
C ASP A 342 12.73 10.05 -22.20
N GLY A 343 11.66 9.36 -21.80
CA GLY A 343 10.99 9.49 -20.50
C GLY A 343 11.71 8.79 -19.34
N GLY A 344 11.05 8.82 -18.18
CA GLY A 344 11.53 8.16 -16.96
C GLY A 344 11.20 6.67 -16.87
N ASN A 345 11.62 6.03 -15.78
CA ASN A 345 11.32 4.61 -15.52
C ASN A 345 10.28 4.38 -14.43
N LEU A 346 9.73 5.45 -13.84
CA LEU A 346 8.77 5.35 -12.75
C LEU A 346 7.36 5.67 -13.23
N ASP A 347 7.23 6.66 -14.11
CA ASP A 347 5.97 7.01 -14.78
C ASP A 347 5.26 5.77 -15.35
N GLY A 348 4.04 5.52 -14.88
CA GLY A 348 3.25 4.31 -15.06
C GLY A 348 3.83 3.03 -14.44
N ALA A 349 5.08 2.70 -14.79
CA ALA A 349 5.71 1.42 -14.51
C ALA A 349 5.80 1.13 -13.00
N PHE A 350 5.94 2.16 -12.17
CA PHE A 350 5.90 2.02 -10.71
C PHE A 350 4.57 1.45 -10.23
N GLY A 351 3.44 1.96 -10.73
CA GLY A 351 2.11 1.48 -10.37
C GLY A 351 1.90 0.01 -10.75
N VAL A 352 2.31 -0.38 -11.95
CA VAL A 352 2.22 -1.78 -12.42
C VAL A 352 3.08 -2.71 -11.56
N MET A 353 4.33 -2.35 -11.29
CA MET A 353 5.24 -3.20 -10.50
C MET A 353 4.88 -3.22 -8.99
N ALA A 354 4.25 -2.16 -8.47
CA ALA A 354 3.68 -2.17 -7.13
C ALA A 354 2.46 -3.10 -7.05
N GLY A 355 1.57 -3.03 -8.03
CA GLY A 355 0.43 -3.95 -8.14
C GLY A 355 0.84 -5.42 -8.29
N LEU A 356 1.96 -5.69 -8.96
CA LEU A 356 2.54 -7.03 -9.06
C LEU A 356 2.93 -7.59 -7.68
N GLU A 357 3.52 -6.76 -6.83
CA GLU A 357 3.87 -7.15 -5.46
C GLU A 357 2.63 -7.34 -4.57
N VAL A 358 1.57 -6.56 -4.80
CA VAL A 358 0.27 -6.81 -4.16
C VAL A 358 -0.30 -8.17 -4.57
N LEU A 359 -0.26 -8.54 -5.86
CA LEU A 359 -0.69 -9.86 -6.31
C LEU A 359 0.14 -11.00 -5.69
N ARG A 360 1.47 -10.86 -5.64
CA ARG A 360 2.36 -11.83 -4.97
C ARG A 360 2.00 -12.02 -3.51
N THR A 361 1.71 -10.91 -2.84
CA THR A 361 1.34 -10.88 -1.43
C THR A 361 0.02 -11.60 -1.20
N LEU A 362 -1.02 -11.27 -1.97
CA LEU A 362 -2.34 -11.88 -1.86
C LEU A 362 -2.33 -13.37 -2.23
N ALA A 363 -1.63 -13.74 -3.31
CA ALA A 363 -1.52 -15.14 -3.73
C ALA A 363 -0.87 -16.03 -2.65
N ALA A 364 0.08 -15.49 -1.88
CA ALA A 364 0.68 -16.17 -0.75
C ALA A 364 -0.23 -16.27 0.49
N GLN A 365 -1.27 -15.42 0.56
CA GLN A 365 -2.25 -15.38 1.66
C GLN A 365 -3.48 -16.27 1.40
N GLY A 366 -3.71 -16.67 0.15
CA GLY A 366 -4.81 -17.55 -0.24
C GLY A 366 -5.81 -16.87 -1.17
N THR A 367 -7.08 -17.27 -1.08
CA THR A 367 -8.15 -16.76 -1.96
C THR A 367 -8.74 -15.47 -1.40
N PRO A 368 -8.61 -14.32 -2.09
CA PRO A 368 -9.19 -13.05 -1.63
C PRO A 368 -10.73 -13.03 -1.71
N PRO A 369 -11.42 -12.14 -0.98
CA PRO A 369 -12.88 -12.04 -1.02
C PRO A 369 -13.42 -11.49 -2.35
N LEU A 370 -12.67 -10.60 -2.99
CA LEU A 370 -12.90 -10.15 -4.36
C LEU A 370 -11.85 -10.75 -5.28
N THR A 371 -12.22 -10.96 -6.54
CA THR A 371 -11.22 -11.18 -7.58
C THR A 371 -10.32 -9.94 -7.67
N VAL A 372 -9.01 -10.12 -7.73
CA VAL A 372 -8.07 -8.98 -7.84
C VAL A 372 -7.40 -9.01 -9.20
N ARG A 373 -7.54 -7.93 -9.97
CA ARG A 373 -7.01 -7.82 -11.33
C ARG A 373 -6.02 -6.66 -11.41
N LEU A 374 -4.76 -6.98 -11.66
CA LEU A 374 -3.74 -6.04 -12.08
C LEU A 374 -3.84 -5.79 -13.58
N THR A 375 -3.83 -4.54 -14.01
CA THR A 375 -3.89 -4.17 -15.43
C THR A 375 -2.76 -3.23 -15.80
N ASP A 376 -2.00 -3.61 -16.82
CA ASP A 376 -1.15 -2.71 -17.59
C ASP A 376 -1.96 -2.20 -18.80
N TRP A 377 -2.40 -0.95 -18.72
CA TRP A 377 -3.16 -0.28 -19.76
C TRP A 377 -2.28 0.01 -20.98
N ALA A 378 -2.82 -0.20 -22.17
CA ALA A 378 -2.07 0.08 -23.39
C ALA A 378 -2.12 1.57 -23.77
N ASP A 379 -0.96 2.16 -24.05
CA ASP A 379 -0.83 3.48 -24.70
C ASP A 379 -1.52 4.57 -23.88
N GLU A 380 -1.22 4.61 -22.59
CA GLU A 380 -1.68 5.65 -21.66
C GLU A 380 -1.11 7.00 -22.09
N GLU A 381 0.19 7.04 -22.42
CA GLU A 381 0.87 8.29 -22.75
C GLU A 381 0.33 8.87 -24.06
N GLY A 382 -0.09 7.99 -24.97
CA GLY A 382 -0.50 8.35 -26.32
C GLY A 382 0.64 8.94 -27.14
N ALA A 383 1.89 8.74 -26.72
CA ALA A 383 3.06 9.43 -27.29
C ALA A 383 3.27 9.12 -28.78
N ARG A 384 2.73 7.99 -29.26
CA ARG A 384 2.88 7.58 -30.66
C ARG A 384 1.88 8.24 -31.60
N PHE A 385 0.61 8.34 -31.19
CA PHE A 385 -0.50 8.76 -32.06
C PHE A 385 -1.22 10.03 -31.57
N GLY A 386 -0.82 10.58 -30.42
CA GLY A 386 -1.43 11.76 -29.81
C GLY A 386 -2.80 11.50 -29.17
N ARG A 387 -3.15 10.23 -28.92
CA ARG A 387 -4.35 9.82 -28.17
C ARG A 387 -3.91 9.06 -26.93
N SER A 388 -3.79 9.79 -25.82
CA SER A 388 -3.53 9.23 -24.48
C SER A 388 -4.70 8.37 -23.99
N LEU A 389 -4.51 7.60 -22.93
CA LEU A 389 -5.52 6.76 -22.26
C LEU A 389 -6.24 5.80 -23.21
N TYR A 390 -5.55 5.30 -24.25
CA TYR A 390 -6.20 4.50 -25.28
C TYR A 390 -6.80 3.20 -24.71
N GLY A 391 -6.03 2.48 -23.89
CA GLY A 391 -6.41 1.18 -23.35
C GLY A 391 -7.57 1.26 -22.36
N SER A 392 -7.51 2.20 -21.42
CA SER A 392 -8.58 2.45 -20.45
C SER A 392 -9.83 3.02 -21.12
N ALA A 393 -9.70 3.93 -22.09
CA ALA A 393 -10.84 4.41 -22.88
C ALA A 393 -11.51 3.31 -23.71
N ALA A 394 -10.74 2.33 -24.20
CA ALA A 394 -11.30 1.17 -24.89
C ALA A 394 -12.08 0.27 -23.92
N PHE A 395 -11.53 0.02 -22.72
CA PHE A 395 -12.17 -0.77 -21.67
C PHE A 395 -13.47 -0.13 -21.15
N THR A 396 -13.54 1.20 -21.09
CA THR A 396 -14.75 1.93 -20.67
C THR A 396 -15.74 2.21 -21.80
N GLY A 397 -15.36 1.91 -23.05
CA GLY A 397 -16.16 2.20 -24.24
C GLY A 397 -16.16 3.68 -24.66
N ALA A 398 -15.29 4.51 -24.08
CA ALA A 398 -15.15 5.93 -24.39
C ALA A 398 -14.32 6.21 -25.67
N LEU A 399 -13.64 5.20 -26.22
CA LEU A 399 -12.76 5.34 -27.38
C LEU A 399 -13.51 5.57 -28.71
N ASP A 400 -13.23 6.68 -29.39
CA ASP A 400 -13.67 6.92 -30.78
C ASP A 400 -12.77 6.16 -31.77
N VAL A 401 -13.23 4.98 -32.18
CA VAL A 401 -12.52 4.08 -33.10
C VAL A 401 -12.35 4.70 -34.50
N ASP A 402 -13.27 5.52 -34.96
CA ASP A 402 -13.17 6.14 -36.29
C ASP A 402 -12.14 7.25 -36.32
N ALA A 403 -12.07 8.07 -35.25
CA ALA A 403 -10.97 9.01 -35.06
C ALA A 403 -9.63 8.30 -34.97
N LEU A 404 -9.55 7.23 -34.19
CA LEU A 404 -8.35 6.43 -34.04
C LEU A 404 -7.81 5.95 -35.39
N ARG A 405 -8.64 5.38 -36.28
CA ARG A 405 -8.25 4.88 -37.62
C ARG A 405 -7.57 5.91 -38.53
N ARG A 406 -7.77 7.19 -38.25
CA ARG A 406 -7.22 8.32 -39.03
C ARG A 406 -5.90 8.84 -38.48
N LEU A 407 -5.48 8.40 -37.29
CA LEU A 407 -4.21 8.82 -36.70
C LEU A 407 -3.02 8.20 -37.44
N VAL A 408 -1.94 8.97 -37.49
CA VAL A 408 -0.69 8.62 -38.16
C VAL A 408 0.46 8.99 -37.23
N ASP A 409 1.42 8.08 -37.05
CA ASP A 409 2.62 8.37 -36.24
C ASP A 409 3.63 9.24 -36.99
N SER A 410 4.71 9.62 -36.30
CA SER A 410 5.78 10.46 -36.86
C SER A 410 6.47 9.86 -38.10
N ASP A 411 6.40 8.54 -38.27
CA ASP A 411 6.99 7.81 -39.39
C ASP A 411 6.01 7.65 -40.57
N GLY A 412 4.81 8.24 -40.46
CA GLY A 412 3.78 8.16 -41.49
C GLY A 412 2.96 6.87 -41.47
N ARG A 413 3.04 6.07 -40.40
CA ARG A 413 2.30 4.81 -40.28
C ARG A 413 0.92 5.05 -39.68
N ARG A 414 -0.11 4.44 -40.27
CA ARG A 414 -1.48 4.52 -39.74
C ARG A 414 -1.61 3.68 -38.47
N SER A 415 -2.34 4.20 -37.49
CA SER A 415 -2.65 3.52 -36.23
C SER A 415 -3.25 2.13 -36.42
N GLU A 416 -4.21 1.99 -37.34
CA GLU A 416 -4.90 0.74 -37.67
C GLU A 416 -3.93 -0.37 -38.10
N ASP A 417 -2.90 -0.01 -38.89
CA ASP A 417 -1.91 -0.98 -39.36
C ASP A 417 -0.98 -1.41 -38.21
N VAL A 418 -0.56 -0.45 -37.37
CA VAL A 418 0.30 -0.71 -36.21
C VAL A 418 -0.40 -1.57 -35.16
N LEU A 419 -1.65 -1.24 -34.83
CA LEU A 419 -2.47 -1.99 -33.89
C LEU A 419 -2.69 -3.43 -34.38
N LYS A 420 -3.02 -3.59 -35.68
CA LYS A 420 -3.20 -4.91 -36.30
C LYS A 420 -1.93 -5.75 -36.27
N GLU A 421 -0.76 -5.16 -36.49
CA GLU A 421 0.54 -5.85 -36.37
C GLU A 421 0.83 -6.33 -34.94
N ASN A 422 0.26 -5.66 -33.94
CA ASN A 422 0.36 -6.03 -32.53
C ASN A 422 -0.85 -6.85 -32.05
N GLY A 423 -1.64 -7.41 -32.97
CA GLY A 423 -2.73 -8.33 -32.65
C GLY A 423 -4.06 -7.67 -32.27
N VAL A 424 -4.18 -6.35 -32.37
CA VAL A 424 -5.41 -5.62 -32.06
C VAL A 424 -6.26 -5.49 -33.33
N ASP A 425 -7.45 -6.10 -33.30
CA ASP A 425 -8.47 -5.95 -34.35
C ASP A 425 -9.51 -4.90 -33.91
N LEU A 426 -9.45 -3.72 -34.52
CA LEU A 426 -10.36 -2.61 -34.23
C LEU A 426 -11.85 -2.94 -34.46
N THR A 427 -12.19 -4.02 -35.17
CA THR A 427 -13.58 -4.47 -35.30
C THR A 427 -14.08 -5.18 -34.03
N ARG A 428 -13.17 -5.67 -33.20
CA ARG A 428 -13.44 -6.42 -31.96
C ARG A 428 -13.19 -5.61 -30.70
N ILE A 429 -12.61 -4.41 -30.79
CA ILE A 429 -12.23 -3.59 -29.62
C ILE A 429 -13.37 -3.34 -28.63
N HIS A 430 -14.62 -3.27 -29.12
CA HIS A 430 -15.82 -3.13 -28.29
C HIS A 430 -16.05 -4.29 -27.30
N LEU A 431 -15.36 -5.43 -27.47
CA LEU A 431 -15.43 -6.56 -26.55
C LEU A 431 -14.56 -6.35 -25.31
N ALA A 432 -13.62 -5.39 -25.32
CA ALA A 432 -12.81 -5.05 -24.15
C ALA A 432 -13.65 -4.52 -22.97
N THR A 433 -14.89 -4.09 -23.20
CA THR A 433 -15.79 -3.59 -22.15
C THR A 433 -16.50 -4.68 -21.35
N ALA A 434 -16.30 -5.96 -21.68
CA ALA A 434 -17.12 -7.07 -21.19
C ALA A 434 -17.19 -7.18 -19.66
N ASP A 435 -16.09 -6.81 -18.97
CA ASP A 435 -15.96 -6.99 -17.51
C ASP A 435 -16.17 -5.68 -16.73
N LEU A 436 -16.47 -4.56 -17.40
CA LEU A 436 -16.60 -3.24 -16.76
C LEU A 436 -17.66 -3.23 -15.64
N ASP A 437 -18.81 -3.87 -15.89
CA ASP A 437 -19.91 -3.93 -14.94
C ASP A 437 -19.56 -4.71 -13.66
N ASP A 438 -18.56 -5.61 -13.72
CA ASP A 438 -18.12 -6.44 -12.60
C ASP A 438 -17.07 -5.75 -11.70
N VAL A 439 -16.55 -4.59 -12.11
CA VAL A 439 -15.55 -3.85 -11.34
C VAL A 439 -16.18 -3.23 -10.09
N ALA A 440 -15.63 -3.57 -8.93
CA ALA A 440 -16.05 -3.07 -7.62
C ALA A 440 -15.37 -1.74 -7.27
N ALA A 441 -14.07 -1.66 -7.54
CA ALA A 441 -13.27 -0.45 -7.35
C ALA A 441 -11.99 -0.52 -8.19
N TYR A 442 -11.36 0.64 -8.40
CA TYR A 442 -10.07 0.78 -9.07
C TYR A 442 -9.08 1.58 -8.22
N LEU A 443 -7.88 1.03 -8.03
CA LEU A 443 -6.79 1.65 -7.30
C LEU A 443 -5.59 1.86 -8.23
N GLU A 444 -4.95 3.02 -8.16
CA GLU A 444 -3.74 3.28 -8.93
C GLU A 444 -2.70 4.04 -8.08
N LEU A 445 -1.46 3.53 -8.09
CA LEU A 445 -0.32 4.15 -7.44
C LEU A 445 0.55 4.78 -8.51
N HIS A 446 0.96 6.03 -8.30
CA HIS A 446 1.76 6.75 -9.28
C HIS A 446 2.77 7.68 -8.62
N ILE A 447 3.74 8.16 -9.39
CA ILE A 447 4.55 9.31 -8.99
C ILE A 447 3.76 10.60 -9.21
N GLU A 448 4.03 11.65 -8.45
CA GLU A 448 3.28 12.92 -8.54
C GLU A 448 3.42 13.62 -9.89
N GLN A 449 4.59 13.50 -10.52
CA GLN A 449 4.99 14.26 -11.73
C GLN A 449 4.97 15.80 -11.52
N GLY A 450 4.92 16.21 -10.26
CA GLY A 450 4.88 17.58 -9.80
C GLY A 450 5.75 17.78 -8.55
N PRO A 451 5.98 19.04 -8.14
CA PRO A 451 6.85 19.34 -7.02
C PRO A 451 6.09 19.56 -5.69
N VAL A 452 4.79 19.29 -5.63
CA VAL A 452 3.94 19.68 -4.48
C VAL A 452 4.33 18.88 -3.25
N LEU A 453 4.37 17.55 -3.33
CA LEU A 453 4.67 16.68 -2.19
C LEU A 453 6.08 16.90 -1.67
N GLU A 454 7.07 17.06 -2.56
CA GLU A 454 8.44 17.41 -2.17
C GLU A 454 8.50 18.78 -1.46
N LYS A 455 7.75 19.79 -1.94
CA LYS A 455 7.71 21.13 -1.33
C LYS A 455 6.94 21.18 -0.01
N THR A 456 5.93 20.35 0.16
CA THR A 456 5.13 20.28 1.39
C THR A 456 5.72 19.30 2.41
N GLY A 457 6.74 18.52 2.03
CA GLY A 457 7.38 17.53 2.91
C GLY A 457 6.49 16.33 3.18
N GLN A 458 5.67 15.95 2.20
CA GLN A 458 4.76 14.81 2.27
C GLN A 458 5.32 13.65 1.46
N ASP A 459 5.49 12.48 2.05
CA ASP A 459 6.08 11.32 1.34
C ASP A 459 5.04 10.52 0.53
N LEU A 460 3.75 10.80 0.73
CA LEU A 460 2.62 10.07 0.16
C LEU A 460 1.34 10.88 0.36
N ALA A 461 0.45 10.87 -0.62
CA ALA A 461 -0.87 11.47 -0.44
C ALA A 461 -1.94 10.83 -1.34
N ALA A 462 -3.19 10.93 -0.88
CA ALA A 462 -4.36 10.55 -1.66
C ALA A 462 -4.64 11.58 -2.75
N VAL A 463 -5.14 11.10 -3.89
CA VAL A 463 -5.55 11.92 -5.01
C VAL A 463 -7.08 11.99 -5.04
N THR A 464 -7.60 13.19 -5.21
CA THR A 464 -9.04 13.50 -5.19
C THR A 464 -9.70 13.45 -6.57
N GLY A 465 -8.89 13.41 -7.63
CA GLY A 465 -9.33 13.49 -9.01
C GLY A 465 -8.27 14.14 -9.90
N SER A 466 -8.67 14.56 -11.10
CA SER A 466 -7.83 15.26 -12.06
C SER A 466 -8.43 16.59 -12.50
N LEU A 467 -7.55 17.53 -12.89
CA LEU A 467 -7.97 18.81 -13.43
C LEU A 467 -8.68 18.64 -14.78
N GLY A 468 -9.72 19.45 -15.02
CA GLY A 468 -10.26 19.64 -16.35
C GLY A 468 -9.31 20.48 -17.19
N VAL A 469 -9.35 20.29 -18.51
CA VAL A 469 -8.46 20.98 -19.45
C VAL A 469 -9.28 21.59 -20.58
N GLN A 470 -8.97 22.83 -20.93
CA GLN A 470 -9.37 23.44 -22.19
C GLN A 470 -8.12 23.91 -22.95
N ARG A 471 -7.99 23.47 -24.21
CA ARG A 471 -6.95 23.93 -25.12
C ARG A 471 -7.56 24.73 -26.25
N HIS A 472 -6.99 25.90 -26.49
CA HIS A 472 -7.47 26.83 -27.52
C HIS A 472 -6.30 27.30 -28.38
N ARG A 473 -6.52 27.33 -29.70
CA ARG A 473 -5.64 28.00 -30.66
C ARG A 473 -6.14 29.42 -30.85
N LEU A 474 -5.27 30.41 -30.70
CA LEU A 474 -5.59 31.78 -31.04
C LEU A 474 -4.70 32.27 -32.17
N VAL A 475 -5.29 32.97 -33.13
CA VAL A 475 -4.61 33.59 -34.27
C VAL A 475 -4.91 35.09 -34.22
N LEU A 476 -3.86 35.88 -34.02
CA LEU A 476 -3.93 37.33 -33.97
C LEU A 476 -3.36 37.90 -35.27
N THR A 477 -4.14 38.66 -36.04
CA THR A 477 -3.73 39.21 -37.33
C THR A 477 -3.71 40.73 -37.29
N GLY A 478 -2.52 41.31 -37.50
CA GLY A 478 -2.31 42.75 -37.52
C GLY A 478 -1.78 43.24 -38.86
N THR A 479 -1.10 44.39 -38.86
CA THR A 479 -0.59 45.01 -40.09
C THR A 479 0.94 44.95 -40.16
N PRO A 480 1.53 44.28 -41.17
CA PRO A 480 2.97 44.28 -41.37
C PRO A 480 3.51 45.69 -41.61
N GLY A 481 4.69 45.99 -41.08
CA GLY A 481 5.34 47.29 -41.26
C GLY A 481 6.84 47.24 -40.98
N HIS A 482 7.58 48.26 -41.41
CA HIS A 482 9.02 48.34 -41.16
C HIS A 482 9.29 48.79 -39.73
N ALA A 483 10.10 48.05 -38.97
CA ALA A 483 10.31 48.30 -37.54
C ALA A 483 10.86 49.71 -37.23
N GLY A 484 11.64 50.31 -38.14
CA GLY A 484 12.13 51.69 -38.01
C GLY A 484 11.33 52.74 -38.78
N GLY A 485 10.39 52.32 -39.63
CA GLY A 485 9.68 53.20 -40.56
C GLY A 485 8.24 53.51 -40.12
N THR A 486 7.66 52.64 -39.30
CA THR A 486 6.28 52.79 -38.80
C THR A 486 6.29 53.43 -37.40
N PRO A 487 5.74 54.64 -37.22
CA PRO A 487 5.53 55.26 -35.90
C PRO A 487 4.74 54.35 -34.94
N MET A 488 4.96 54.48 -33.63
CA MET A 488 4.37 53.56 -32.64
C MET A 488 2.84 53.67 -32.55
N ASP A 489 2.29 54.87 -32.70
CA ASP A 489 0.87 55.19 -32.67
C ASP A 489 0.09 54.72 -33.90
N LEU A 490 0.79 54.21 -34.93
CA LEU A 490 0.21 53.70 -36.17
C LEU A 490 0.39 52.18 -36.33
N ARG A 491 0.78 51.47 -35.27
CA ARG A 491 1.03 50.03 -35.33
C ARG A 491 -0.21 49.26 -34.91
N HIS A 492 -0.48 48.18 -35.64
CA HIS A 492 -1.42 47.13 -35.27
C HIS A 492 -0.59 45.85 -35.06
N ASP A 493 0.11 45.78 -33.93
CA ASP A 493 1.15 44.77 -33.68
C ASP A 493 0.58 43.57 -32.91
N PRO A 494 0.39 42.41 -33.55
CA PRO A 494 -0.20 41.24 -32.90
C PRO A 494 0.71 40.64 -31.82
N VAL A 495 2.02 40.91 -31.82
CA VAL A 495 2.95 40.47 -30.75
C VAL A 495 2.68 41.25 -29.47
N MET A 496 2.37 42.54 -29.57
CA MET A 496 2.05 43.38 -28.43
C MET A 496 0.70 42.98 -27.81
N VAL A 497 -0.30 42.69 -28.65
CA VAL A 497 -1.59 42.15 -28.20
C VAL A 497 -1.39 40.83 -27.46
N ALA A 498 -0.70 39.86 -28.06
CA ALA A 498 -0.41 38.56 -27.42
C ALA A 498 0.27 38.73 -26.06
N SER A 499 1.27 39.61 -25.99
CA SER A 499 2.05 39.85 -24.76
C SER A 499 1.18 40.45 -23.65
N ARG A 500 0.36 41.45 -23.97
CA ARG A 500 -0.57 42.07 -23.01
C ARG A 500 -1.62 41.07 -22.53
N ALA A 501 -2.23 40.33 -23.46
CA ALA A 501 -3.28 39.36 -23.15
C ALA A 501 -2.77 38.18 -22.32
N LEU A 502 -1.56 37.68 -22.57
CA LEU A 502 -0.96 36.62 -21.73
C LEU A 502 -0.70 37.06 -20.29
N VAL A 503 -0.33 38.32 -20.06
CA VAL A 503 -0.17 38.87 -18.71
C VAL A 503 -1.52 38.96 -17.99
N ALA A 504 -2.57 39.41 -18.69
CA ALA A 504 -3.93 39.43 -18.17
C ALA A 504 -4.43 38.01 -17.85
N ALA A 505 -4.20 37.06 -18.76
CA ALA A 505 -4.60 35.68 -18.61
C ALA A 505 -3.92 34.99 -17.41
N ARG A 506 -2.64 35.28 -17.14
CA ARG A 506 -1.97 34.84 -15.90
C ARG A 506 -2.63 35.40 -14.65
N THR A 507 -3.10 36.65 -14.71
CA THR A 507 -3.76 37.31 -13.58
C THR A 507 -5.11 36.66 -13.29
N ALA A 508 -5.90 36.35 -14.33
CA ALA A 508 -7.15 35.60 -14.24
C ALA A 508 -6.94 34.18 -13.65
N ALA A 509 -5.90 33.47 -14.08
CA ALA A 509 -5.60 32.14 -13.54
C ALA A 509 -5.27 32.20 -12.03
N LEU A 510 -4.47 33.18 -11.61
CA LEU A 510 -4.13 33.37 -10.19
C LEU A 510 -5.35 33.75 -9.33
N SER A 511 -6.24 34.62 -9.81
CA SER A 511 -7.42 35.05 -9.07
C SER A 511 -8.45 33.94 -8.89
N ARG A 512 -8.51 33.01 -9.84
CA ARG A 512 -9.46 31.88 -9.87
C ARG A 512 -8.85 30.56 -9.42
N ASN A 513 -7.61 30.57 -8.91
CA ASN A 513 -6.88 29.37 -8.50
C ASN A 513 -6.79 28.29 -9.60
N GLY A 514 -6.70 28.73 -10.86
CA GLY A 514 -6.52 27.89 -12.03
C GLY A 514 -5.11 27.94 -12.59
N LEU A 515 -4.87 27.13 -13.62
CA LEU A 515 -3.60 27.07 -14.32
C LEU A 515 -3.79 27.57 -15.75
N ILE A 516 -2.80 28.29 -16.26
CA ILE A 516 -2.72 28.65 -17.67
C ILE A 516 -1.27 28.53 -18.15
N THR A 517 -1.10 27.93 -19.33
CA THR A 517 0.18 27.83 -20.01
C THR A 517 0.04 28.21 -21.48
N CYS A 518 0.97 29.03 -21.99
CA CYS A 518 1.16 29.27 -23.41
C CYS A 518 2.45 28.56 -23.85
N GLY A 519 2.32 27.33 -24.33
CA GLY A 519 3.47 26.50 -24.72
C GLY A 519 3.95 26.75 -26.15
N VAL A 520 3.10 27.35 -26.99
CA VAL A 520 3.40 27.65 -28.40
C VAL A 520 3.07 29.11 -28.66
N LEU A 521 4.05 29.86 -29.17
CA LEU A 521 3.88 31.23 -29.64
C LEU A 521 4.76 31.42 -30.88
N SER A 522 4.16 31.79 -32.01
CA SER A 522 4.85 31.92 -33.29
C SER A 522 4.40 33.17 -34.03
N ALA A 523 5.36 34.07 -34.29
CA ALA A 523 5.14 35.31 -35.05
C ALA A 523 5.57 35.14 -36.52
N THR A 524 4.77 35.67 -37.45
CA THR A 524 5.03 35.59 -38.89
C THR A 524 4.98 36.98 -39.52
N PRO A 525 5.99 37.41 -40.31
CA PRO A 525 7.28 36.75 -40.48
C PRO A 525 8.16 36.85 -39.21
N PRO A 526 8.99 35.84 -38.89
CA PRO A 526 9.87 35.85 -37.72
C PRO A 526 11.13 36.68 -38.01
N THR A 527 10.99 38.00 -38.12
CA THR A 527 12.12 38.92 -38.41
C THR A 527 12.16 40.10 -37.44
N PRO A 528 13.34 40.49 -36.94
CA PRO A 528 13.45 41.60 -35.98
C PRO A 528 13.20 42.98 -36.60
N THR A 529 13.17 43.09 -37.92
CA THR A 529 13.06 44.37 -38.65
C THR A 529 11.67 44.64 -39.21
N ALA A 530 10.68 43.81 -38.89
CA ALA A 530 9.28 44.02 -39.29
C ALA A 530 8.31 43.81 -38.13
N ILE A 531 7.22 44.58 -38.14
CA ILE A 531 6.03 44.28 -37.35
C ILE A 531 5.43 42.98 -37.91
N ALA A 532 5.08 42.05 -37.03
CA ALA A 532 4.51 40.78 -37.46
C ALA A 532 3.16 40.97 -38.14
N ALA A 533 2.91 40.21 -39.21
CA ALA A 533 1.59 40.11 -39.83
C ALA A 533 0.62 39.36 -38.91
N GLN A 534 1.13 38.31 -38.26
CA GLN A 534 0.30 37.38 -37.50
C GLN A 534 1.08 36.77 -36.34
N VAL A 535 0.37 36.47 -35.25
CA VAL A 535 0.84 35.62 -34.15
C VAL A 535 -0.13 34.47 -33.97
N THR A 536 0.38 33.23 -33.97
CA THR A 536 -0.38 32.06 -33.54
C THR A 536 0.10 31.64 -32.16
N LEU A 537 -0.84 31.38 -31.25
CA LEU A 537 -0.56 30.85 -29.92
C LEU A 537 -1.49 29.70 -29.56
N MET A 538 -1.04 28.87 -28.63
CA MET A 538 -1.83 27.77 -28.04
C MET A 538 -1.88 27.94 -26.53
N LEU A 539 -3.08 28.06 -25.97
CA LEU A 539 -3.31 28.11 -24.52
C LEU A 539 -3.81 26.76 -24.01
N ASP A 540 -3.26 26.31 -22.89
CA ASP A 540 -3.72 25.18 -22.08
C ASP A 540 -4.19 25.75 -20.73
N VAL A 541 -5.49 25.66 -20.46
CA VAL A 541 -6.15 26.19 -19.27
C VAL A 541 -6.68 25.02 -18.46
N ARG A 542 -6.42 25.01 -17.15
CA ARG A 542 -6.83 23.91 -16.26
C ARG A 542 -7.46 24.39 -14.97
N HIS A 543 -8.44 23.64 -14.48
CA HIS A 543 -9.07 23.88 -13.18
C HIS A 543 -9.77 22.61 -12.66
N GLN A 544 -9.84 22.45 -11.33
CA GLN A 544 -10.44 21.29 -10.66
C GLN A 544 -11.98 21.29 -10.66
N ASP A 545 -12.58 22.47 -10.80
CA ASP A 545 -14.01 22.69 -10.90
C ASP A 545 -14.38 23.11 -12.33
N ALA A 546 -15.42 22.48 -12.88
CA ALA A 546 -15.83 22.67 -14.26
C ALA A 546 -16.41 24.06 -14.54
N GLY A 547 -17.18 24.62 -13.58
CA GLY A 547 -17.75 25.96 -13.72
C GLY A 547 -16.67 27.04 -13.64
N GLU A 548 -15.71 26.86 -12.74
CA GLU A 548 -14.55 27.74 -12.64
C GLU A 548 -13.58 27.58 -13.83
N LEU A 549 -13.48 26.40 -14.46
CA LEU A 549 -12.74 26.22 -15.71
C LEU A 549 -13.35 27.05 -16.85
N GLU A 550 -14.68 26.95 -17.01
CA GLU A 550 -15.43 27.69 -18.02
C GLU A 550 -15.33 29.21 -17.78
N ALA A 551 -15.52 29.64 -16.54
CA ALA A 551 -15.43 31.05 -16.19
C ALA A 551 -14.00 31.61 -16.34
N LEU A 552 -12.97 30.81 -16.02
CA LEU A 552 -11.57 31.19 -16.27
C LEU A 552 -11.30 31.37 -17.77
N TRP A 553 -11.76 30.44 -18.60
CA TRP A 553 -11.62 30.59 -20.05
C TRP A 553 -12.40 31.80 -20.58
N SER A 554 -13.63 32.05 -20.10
CA SER A 554 -14.40 33.24 -20.49
C SER A 554 -13.64 34.53 -20.20
N GLU A 555 -13.09 34.68 -18.99
CA GLU A 555 -12.31 35.86 -18.59
C GLU A 555 -11.05 36.04 -19.47
N ILE A 556 -10.32 34.95 -19.75
CA ILE A 556 -9.16 34.98 -20.64
C ILE A 556 -9.57 35.38 -22.07
N SER A 557 -10.62 34.75 -22.60
CA SER A 557 -11.12 34.99 -23.95
C SER A 557 -11.57 36.44 -24.14
N GLU A 558 -12.27 36.99 -23.15
CA GLU A 558 -12.71 38.39 -23.12
C GLU A 558 -11.52 39.35 -23.11
N GLU A 559 -10.48 39.07 -22.32
CA GLU A 559 -9.26 39.90 -22.30
C GLU A 559 -8.52 39.89 -23.65
N PHE A 560 -8.45 38.74 -24.32
CA PHE A 560 -7.91 38.68 -25.68
C PHE A 560 -8.72 39.52 -26.66
N HIS A 561 -10.05 39.44 -26.64
CA HIS A 561 -10.89 40.27 -27.50
C HIS A 561 -10.75 41.76 -27.19
N ARG A 562 -10.86 42.15 -25.91
CA ARG A 562 -10.77 43.56 -25.47
C ARG A 562 -9.44 44.21 -25.90
N ILE A 563 -8.32 43.54 -25.67
CA ILE A 563 -6.99 44.06 -26.04
C ILE A 563 -6.82 44.10 -27.56
N SER A 564 -7.36 43.12 -28.28
CA SER A 564 -7.32 43.09 -29.74
C SER A 564 -8.14 44.23 -30.36
N GLU A 565 -9.32 44.53 -29.80
CA GLU A 565 -10.15 45.68 -30.19
C GLU A 565 -9.44 47.01 -29.93
N GLU A 566 -8.79 47.16 -28.76
CA GLU A 566 -8.03 48.37 -28.41
C GLU A 566 -6.87 48.68 -29.38
N GLU A 567 -6.25 47.66 -29.95
CA GLU A 567 -5.07 47.76 -30.82
C GLU A 567 -5.42 47.59 -32.32
N GLU A 568 -6.72 47.45 -32.63
CA GLU A 568 -7.25 47.19 -33.97
C GLU A 568 -6.58 45.98 -34.66
N VAL A 569 -6.41 44.88 -33.91
CA VAL A 569 -5.89 43.59 -34.36
C VAL A 569 -7.04 42.57 -34.41
N GLU A 570 -7.11 41.75 -35.44
CA GLU A 570 -8.10 40.69 -35.54
C GLU A 570 -7.72 39.52 -34.61
N CYS A 571 -8.68 38.95 -33.89
CA CYS A 571 -8.50 37.80 -33.01
C CYS A 571 -9.45 36.66 -33.38
N GLU A 572 -8.90 35.54 -33.85
CA GLU A 572 -9.63 34.30 -34.05
C GLU A 572 -9.27 33.33 -32.92
N GLN A 573 -10.28 32.72 -32.29
CA GLN A 573 -10.11 31.72 -31.24
C GLN A 573 -10.80 30.41 -31.67
N THR A 574 -10.09 29.29 -31.59
CA THR A 574 -10.60 27.97 -31.97
C THR A 574 -10.37 26.97 -30.83
N PRO A 575 -11.42 26.30 -30.30
CA PRO A 575 -11.24 25.21 -29.36
C PRO A 575 -10.56 24.03 -30.06
N VAL A 576 -9.54 23.48 -29.40
CA VAL A 576 -8.75 22.36 -29.92
C VAL A 576 -9.07 21.08 -29.15
N TRP A 577 -9.18 21.17 -27.83
CA TRP A 577 -9.47 20.02 -26.97
C TRP A 577 -10.13 20.48 -25.68
N THR A 578 -11.10 19.70 -25.18
CA THR A 578 -11.73 19.96 -23.89
C THR A 578 -11.99 18.63 -23.19
N THR A 579 -11.67 18.58 -21.90
CA THR A 579 -12.09 17.49 -21.01
C THR A 579 -12.53 18.08 -19.66
N PRO A 580 -13.66 17.62 -19.09
CA PRO A 580 -14.07 18.05 -17.77
C PRO A 580 -13.11 17.53 -16.68
N PRO A 581 -13.07 18.15 -15.49
CA PRO A 581 -12.40 17.56 -14.34
C PRO A 581 -13.07 16.26 -13.92
N VAL A 582 -12.27 15.30 -13.47
CA VAL A 582 -12.76 14.01 -12.95
C VAL A 582 -12.61 14.01 -11.44
N ARG A 583 -13.65 13.57 -10.72
CA ARG A 583 -13.61 13.39 -9.26
C ARG A 583 -13.61 11.92 -8.91
N PHE A 584 -12.72 11.56 -8.00
CA PHE A 584 -12.62 10.21 -7.45
C PHE A 584 -13.61 9.98 -6.30
N SER A 585 -13.82 8.72 -5.94
CA SER A 585 -14.80 8.30 -4.93
C SER A 585 -14.42 8.89 -3.57
N SER A 586 -15.32 9.65 -2.95
CA SER A 586 -15.07 10.27 -1.63
C SER A 586 -14.71 9.24 -0.56
N ASP A 587 -15.33 8.06 -0.61
CA ASP A 587 -15.11 7.00 0.36
C ASP A 587 -13.71 6.40 0.18
N LEU A 588 -13.31 6.10 -1.05
CA LEU A 588 -11.97 5.58 -1.33
C LEU A 588 -10.88 6.62 -1.11
N VAL A 589 -11.16 7.90 -1.38
CA VAL A 589 -10.26 9.01 -1.02
C VAL A 589 -10.09 9.08 0.50
N GLY A 590 -11.16 8.92 1.29
CA GLY A 590 -11.06 8.88 2.75
C GLY A 590 -10.21 7.71 3.26
N GLU A 591 -10.37 6.52 2.66
CA GLU A 591 -9.55 5.35 2.96
C GLU A 591 -8.07 5.56 2.59
N ALA A 592 -7.81 6.08 1.39
CA ALA A 592 -6.46 6.41 0.91
C ALA A 592 -5.79 7.48 1.79
N SER A 593 -6.52 8.52 2.20
CA SER A 593 -6.03 9.56 3.11
C SER A 593 -5.69 9.00 4.48
N THR A 594 -6.49 8.06 4.99
CA THR A 594 -6.21 7.35 6.25
C THR A 594 -4.90 6.56 6.15
N VAL A 595 -4.70 5.83 5.05
CA VAL A 595 -3.46 5.07 4.80
C VAL A 595 -2.27 6.01 4.66
N ALA A 596 -2.40 7.08 3.88
CA ALA A 596 -1.32 8.05 3.71
C ALA A 596 -0.93 8.69 5.04
N SER A 597 -1.91 9.11 5.84
CA SER A 597 -1.67 9.77 7.12
C SER A 597 -0.98 8.88 8.15
N ALA A 598 -1.22 7.56 8.09
CA ALA A 598 -0.53 6.60 8.95
C ALA A 598 0.97 6.47 8.63
N ILE A 599 1.39 6.84 7.42
CA ILE A 599 2.78 6.78 6.95
C ILE A 599 3.47 8.13 7.11
N THR A 600 2.77 9.24 6.80
CA THR A 600 3.38 10.57 6.62
C THR A 600 2.89 11.64 7.60
N GLY A 601 1.94 11.31 8.48
CA GLY A 601 1.21 12.27 9.31
C GLY A 601 0.01 12.89 8.59
N GLU A 602 -0.84 13.62 9.30
CA GLU A 602 -2.05 14.22 8.70
C GLU A 602 -1.71 15.30 7.66
N HIS A 603 -2.25 15.14 6.45
CA HIS A 603 -2.07 16.07 5.33
C HIS A 603 -3.30 16.10 4.42
N ASP A 604 -3.43 17.21 3.66
CA ASP A 604 -4.49 17.35 2.67
C ASP A 604 -4.25 16.45 1.45
N ALA A 605 -5.35 15.87 0.94
CA ALA A 605 -5.34 15.19 -0.36
C ALA A 605 -5.11 16.20 -1.50
N LEU A 606 -4.52 15.73 -2.61
CA LEU A 606 -4.18 16.56 -3.75
C LEU A 606 -5.08 16.29 -4.97
N VAL A 607 -5.04 17.20 -5.95
CA VAL A 607 -5.63 16.98 -7.27
C VAL A 607 -4.51 16.69 -8.26
N SER A 608 -4.67 15.67 -9.10
CA SER A 608 -3.70 15.36 -10.15
C SER A 608 -3.76 16.43 -11.24
N GLY A 609 -2.59 16.96 -11.61
CA GLY A 609 -2.43 17.86 -12.74
C GLY A 609 -2.53 17.13 -14.09
N PRO A 610 -1.83 15.98 -14.24
CA PRO A 610 -1.99 15.05 -15.37
C PRO A 610 -3.33 14.31 -15.36
N LEU A 611 -3.66 13.71 -16.51
CA LEU A 611 -4.67 12.68 -16.60
C LEU A 611 -3.97 11.32 -16.45
N HIS A 612 -4.70 10.31 -15.97
CA HIS A 612 -4.25 8.93 -15.84
C HIS A 612 -5.39 8.00 -16.23
N ASP A 613 -5.12 6.71 -16.41
CA ASP A 613 -6.16 5.70 -16.70
C ASP A 613 -7.30 5.70 -15.67
N ALA A 614 -6.99 5.94 -14.39
CA ALA A 614 -7.96 6.18 -13.33
C ALA A 614 -9.08 7.18 -13.71
N CYS A 615 -8.79 8.17 -14.56
CA CYS A 615 -9.77 9.16 -15.01
C CYS A 615 -10.86 8.53 -15.89
N GLU A 616 -10.48 7.69 -16.84
CA GLU A 616 -11.43 6.99 -17.72
C GLU A 616 -12.27 6.01 -16.89
N ILE A 617 -11.63 5.24 -15.99
CA ILE A 617 -12.31 4.28 -15.11
C ILE A 617 -13.32 4.97 -14.19
N SER A 618 -12.92 6.09 -13.58
CA SER A 618 -13.81 6.88 -12.72
C SER A 618 -14.96 7.52 -13.52
N ALA A 619 -14.71 8.02 -14.73
CA ALA A 619 -15.74 8.60 -15.59
C ALA A 619 -16.78 7.57 -16.03
N ALA A 620 -16.42 6.29 -16.10
CA ALA A 620 -17.34 5.18 -16.35
C ALA A 620 -18.22 4.80 -15.14
N GLY A 621 -18.03 5.46 -13.98
CA GLY A 621 -18.83 5.23 -12.77
C GLY A 621 -18.27 4.20 -11.80
N VAL A 622 -17.04 3.71 -12.02
CA VAL A 622 -16.35 2.81 -11.10
C VAL A 622 -15.75 3.61 -9.93
N PRO A 623 -16.02 3.22 -8.66
CA PRO A 623 -15.35 3.82 -7.51
C PRO A 623 -13.83 3.75 -7.66
N THR A 624 -13.18 4.91 -7.76
CA THR A 624 -11.76 5.01 -8.10
C THR A 624 -11.02 5.88 -7.09
N VAL A 625 -9.74 5.60 -6.83
CA VAL A 625 -8.81 6.48 -6.13
C VAL A 625 -7.36 6.26 -6.60
N MET A 626 -6.51 7.28 -6.47
CA MET A 626 -5.07 7.14 -6.64
C MET A 626 -4.30 7.51 -5.37
N LEU A 627 -3.07 7.00 -5.29
CA LEU A 627 -2.04 7.41 -4.33
C LEU A 627 -0.83 7.97 -5.10
N PHE A 628 -0.26 9.08 -4.63
CA PHE A 628 0.95 9.67 -5.19
C PHE A 628 2.14 9.61 -4.23
N VAL A 629 3.31 9.28 -4.76
CA VAL A 629 4.61 9.49 -4.11
C VAL A 629 5.35 10.68 -4.76
N PRO A 630 6.24 11.38 -4.04
CA PRO A 630 6.95 12.56 -4.55
C PRO A 630 7.79 12.27 -5.80
N SER A 631 7.92 13.28 -6.67
CA SER A 631 8.91 13.31 -7.75
C SER A 631 10.01 14.33 -7.43
N ARG A 632 11.28 13.93 -7.50
CA ARG A 632 12.41 14.82 -7.19
C ARG A 632 12.41 16.04 -8.11
N GLY A 633 12.33 17.24 -7.51
CA GLY A 633 12.21 18.50 -8.24
C GLY A 633 10.95 18.63 -9.11
N GLY A 634 9.98 17.73 -8.98
CA GLY A 634 8.81 17.62 -9.86
C GLY A 634 9.15 17.28 -11.32
N VAL A 635 10.28 16.60 -11.57
CA VAL A 635 10.67 16.20 -12.92
C VAL A 635 9.99 14.89 -13.30
N SER A 636 9.33 14.89 -14.47
CA SER A 636 8.79 13.71 -15.14
C SER A 636 8.86 13.89 -16.67
N HIS A 637 8.51 12.86 -17.45
CA HIS A 637 8.67 12.82 -18.91
C HIS A 637 10.12 13.13 -19.36
N ALA A 638 11.09 12.74 -18.53
CA ALA A 638 12.50 12.99 -18.76
C ALA A 638 13.37 11.88 -18.16
N ALA A 639 14.51 11.61 -18.80
CA ALA A 639 15.45 10.57 -18.39
C ALA A 639 15.94 10.64 -16.94
N ASN A 640 15.95 11.85 -16.35
CA ASN A 640 16.38 12.10 -14.98
C ASN A 640 15.22 12.15 -13.96
N GLU A 641 14.03 11.71 -14.34
CA GLU A 641 12.92 11.41 -13.41
C GLU A 641 13.41 10.47 -12.30
N HIS A 642 13.08 10.81 -11.05
CA HIS A 642 13.54 10.06 -9.90
C HIS A 642 12.65 10.28 -8.68
N THR A 643 12.48 9.21 -7.92
CA THR A 643 11.89 9.17 -6.59
C THR A 643 12.77 8.24 -5.77
N ASP A 644 13.07 8.62 -4.52
CA ASP A 644 13.97 7.86 -3.66
C ASP A 644 13.34 6.51 -3.27
N ASP A 645 14.16 5.47 -3.15
CA ASP A 645 13.71 4.08 -2.91
C ASP A 645 12.84 3.94 -1.65
N ASP A 646 13.13 4.71 -0.59
CA ASP A 646 12.32 4.70 0.65
C ASP A 646 10.89 5.21 0.41
N LEU A 647 10.73 6.20 -0.47
CA LEU A 647 9.43 6.76 -0.85
C LEU A 647 8.67 5.78 -1.75
N LEU A 648 9.35 5.17 -2.72
CA LEU A 648 8.77 4.09 -3.52
C LEU A 648 8.30 2.94 -2.62
N ALA A 649 9.11 2.56 -1.63
CA ALA A 649 8.76 1.52 -0.68
C ALA A 649 7.56 1.90 0.19
N GLY A 650 7.45 3.16 0.60
CA GLY A 650 6.29 3.74 1.26
C GLY A 650 5.02 3.61 0.41
N GLY A 651 5.10 3.96 -0.87
CA GLY A 651 3.99 3.83 -1.82
C GLY A 651 3.51 2.39 -2.01
N VAL A 652 4.43 1.42 -2.14
CA VAL A 652 4.06 0.00 -2.25
C VAL A 652 3.33 -0.50 -1.00
N ARG A 653 3.83 -0.14 0.20
CA ARG A 653 3.18 -0.48 1.48
C ARG A 653 1.79 0.13 1.58
N ALA A 654 1.63 1.38 1.13
CA ALA A 654 0.36 2.07 1.11
C ALA A 654 -0.65 1.41 0.17
N LEU A 655 -0.25 1.09 -1.06
CA LEU A 655 -1.12 0.41 -2.02
C LEU A 655 -1.58 -0.95 -1.49
N ALA A 656 -0.69 -1.74 -0.89
CA ALA A 656 -1.04 -3.03 -0.29
C ALA A 656 -2.02 -2.86 0.89
N THR A 657 -1.77 -1.89 1.77
CA THR A 657 -2.65 -1.60 2.91
C THR A 657 -4.03 -1.13 2.45
N LEU A 658 -4.08 -0.24 1.45
CA LEU A 658 -5.33 0.24 0.87
C LEU A 658 -6.11 -0.90 0.20
N THR A 659 -5.43 -1.76 -0.55
CA THR A 659 -6.01 -2.96 -1.18
C THR A 659 -6.68 -3.84 -0.12
N ASP A 660 -5.97 -4.15 0.96
CA ASP A 660 -6.46 -4.99 2.06
C ASP A 660 -7.67 -4.36 2.79
N ARG A 661 -7.67 -3.03 2.97
CA ARG A 661 -8.85 -2.30 3.50
C ARG A 661 -10.07 -2.40 2.58
N VAL A 662 -9.88 -2.23 1.28
CA VAL A 662 -10.96 -2.36 0.29
C VAL A 662 -11.48 -3.79 0.26
N LEU A 663 -10.60 -4.80 0.23
CA LEU A 663 -11.01 -6.21 0.28
C LEU A 663 -11.86 -6.54 1.52
N ARG A 664 -11.47 -6.05 2.70
CA ARG A 664 -12.24 -6.23 3.94
C ARG A 664 -13.58 -5.53 3.96
N ALA A 665 -13.71 -4.38 3.31
CA ALA A 665 -15.01 -3.69 3.19
C ALA A 665 -16.02 -4.47 2.34
N HIS A 666 -15.55 -5.47 1.59
CA HIS A 666 -16.34 -6.34 0.71
C HIS A 666 -16.42 -7.81 1.20
N GLN A 667 -15.96 -8.10 2.42
CA GLN A 667 -16.22 -9.36 3.14
C GLN A 667 -17.58 -9.29 3.85
#